data_AF-A0A966CZS7-F1
#
_entry.id   AF-A0A966CZS7-F1
#
_cell.length_a   1.000
_cell.length_b   1.000
_cell.length_c   1.000
_cell.angle_alpha   90.00
_cell.angle_beta   90.00
_cell.angle_gamma   90.00
#
_symmetry.space_group_name_H-M   'P 1'
#
loop_
_entity.id
_entity.type
_entity.pdbx_description
1 polymer ?
#
loop_
_entity_poly.entity_id
_entity_poly.type
_entity_poly.pdbx_seq_one_letter_code
_entity_poly.pdbx_strand_id
1 'polypeptide(L)'
;MKNFKKNWLRHLIQWGTIITIVIILTKIFGNESADPEAYCPFGGIQTFATYLVAGSMACSMTATQIMMGVVLALGVILFSKLFCGYLCPLGWATEYLAKLRKKLKVKEIVIKSGSIADRALRSFKYILLFWIFYMTVNDSELFCKNFDPYYAFGTGFQGELTMWMAIISVAVFFLGNFFVKMFWCKYLCPLGALSNIFKFAITFVVLVAVYAAIDLAGLSLSWVYLLAATTILGWLWEIIYLESKVFPALKVVRSSEKCNDCGLCAKKCPYGINVDKVGSVKHIDCNLCGECISSCNQDALTFGGKKSFRWVPAIMTVVLFFFALYLGSTMELATIDLKWGDEAKHENLEMVKIEGLRSVTCYGSSMAFKAKLEKVPGVYRVATFVKHSYANVYYNPTEVTEEKIREEIYVPSKFKINTPPADVNQIKVITIYTEKMYDRMDPNYLGMQLRNSGKAYYGLETEYSCPLTVRLYMDMNEPVDEDFLESMVELKELDMPVHGGGVRKIEVDYEFIGLAEGSDTVSRIEFLRRQFSNFSVNFKSNQEKWAGQNEAIYEIIYPGLDKPLISRNLPYLSNHLSQIDGFLSINTLVNDNQDYCIQITYSKDALDEDKIWEAITRAKWNIKDREGVVSEVDAKLSFEEKGKTL
;
A
#
# COMPACT_ATOMS: atom_id res chain seq x y z
N MET A 1 18.31 -34.59 -19.06
CA MET A 1 18.66 -33.53 -20.03
C MET A 1 17.80 -33.51 -21.31
N LYS A 2 17.40 -34.65 -21.93
CA LYS A 2 16.58 -34.65 -23.18
C LYS A 2 15.27 -33.84 -23.12
N ASN A 3 14.52 -33.88 -22.02
CA ASN A 3 13.24 -33.15 -21.89
C ASN A 3 13.42 -31.62 -21.71
N PHE A 4 14.54 -31.19 -21.12
CA PHE A 4 14.83 -29.77 -20.90
C PHE A 4 15.04 -29.04 -22.24
N LYS A 5 15.66 -29.71 -23.22
CA LYS A 5 15.86 -29.18 -24.58
C LYS A 5 14.54 -28.99 -25.34
N LYS A 6 13.51 -29.80 -25.10
CA LYS A 6 12.23 -29.66 -25.79
C LYS A 6 11.44 -28.46 -25.22
N ASN A 7 11.28 -28.29 -23.90
CA ASN A 7 10.49 -27.19 -23.30
C ASN A 7 11.33 -26.02 -22.75
N TRP A 8 12.43 -25.70 -23.42
CA TRP A 8 13.44 -24.76 -22.92
C TRP A 8 12.88 -23.33 -22.72
N LEU A 9 12.01 -22.86 -23.62
CA LEU A 9 11.46 -21.50 -23.56
C LEU A 9 10.60 -21.27 -22.31
N ARG A 10 9.81 -22.27 -21.89
CA ARG A 10 9.07 -22.21 -20.62
C ARG A 10 10.03 -22.04 -19.44
N HIS A 11 11.07 -22.86 -19.39
CA HIS A 11 12.03 -22.81 -18.30
C HIS A 11 12.83 -21.51 -18.29
N LEU A 12 13.17 -20.97 -19.47
CA LEU A 12 13.80 -19.66 -19.59
C LEU A 12 12.92 -18.57 -18.97
N ILE A 13 11.63 -18.53 -19.30
CA ILE A 13 10.70 -17.54 -18.72
C ILE A 13 10.57 -17.72 -17.20
N GLN A 14 10.42 -18.96 -16.71
CA GLN A 14 10.32 -19.24 -15.27
C GLN A 14 11.59 -18.79 -14.51
N TRP A 15 12.77 -19.17 -15.00
CA TRP A 15 14.04 -18.77 -14.38
C TRP A 15 14.28 -17.27 -14.49
N GLY A 16 13.97 -16.65 -15.64
CA GLY A 16 14.05 -15.21 -15.83
C GLY A 16 13.15 -14.45 -14.84
N THR A 17 11.92 -14.95 -14.63
CA THR A 17 10.99 -14.36 -13.65
C THR A 17 11.54 -14.46 -12.22
N ILE A 18 12.06 -15.64 -11.82
CA ILE A 18 12.65 -15.84 -10.49
C ILE A 18 13.88 -14.95 -10.30
N ILE A 19 14.77 -14.86 -11.28
CA ILE A 19 15.95 -14.00 -11.22
C ILE A 19 15.52 -12.54 -11.07
N THR A 20 14.53 -12.10 -11.83
CA THR A 20 14.00 -10.73 -11.74
C THR A 20 13.42 -10.45 -10.36
N ILE A 21 12.62 -11.38 -9.80
CA ILE A 21 12.08 -11.27 -8.44
C ILE A 21 13.22 -11.18 -7.42
N VAL A 22 14.23 -12.05 -7.49
CA VAL A 22 15.37 -12.02 -6.56
C VAL A 22 16.10 -10.69 -6.65
N ILE A 23 16.35 -10.17 -7.85
CA ILE A 23 17.01 -8.86 -8.05
C ILE A 23 16.21 -7.73 -7.39
N ILE A 24 14.89 -7.71 -7.59
CA ILE A 24 13.99 -6.70 -7.01
C ILE A 24 14.00 -6.80 -5.48
N LEU A 25 13.88 -8.01 -4.92
CA LEU A 25 13.82 -8.22 -3.47
C LEU A 25 15.15 -7.95 -2.76
N THR A 26 16.27 -8.24 -3.41
CA THR A 26 17.61 -8.05 -2.85
C THR A 26 18.15 -6.62 -3.02
N LYS A 27 17.34 -5.71 -3.61
CA LYS A 27 17.68 -4.28 -3.80
C LYS A 27 19.01 -4.04 -4.53
N ILE A 28 19.46 -4.99 -5.36
CA ILE A 28 20.78 -4.93 -6.02
C ILE A 28 20.92 -3.69 -6.93
N PHE A 29 19.81 -3.15 -7.45
CA PHE A 29 19.80 -1.99 -8.36
C PHE A 29 18.99 -0.77 -7.86
N GLY A 30 18.47 -0.77 -6.63
CA GLY A 30 17.65 0.36 -6.15
C GLY A 30 17.23 0.24 -4.69
N ASN A 31 17.09 1.38 -4.01
CA ASN A 31 16.83 1.43 -2.57
C ASN A 31 15.33 1.43 -2.20
N GLU A 32 14.43 1.39 -3.19
CA GLU A 32 12.98 1.40 -2.98
C GLU A 32 12.49 0.10 -2.32
N SER A 33 11.45 0.21 -1.49
CA SER A 33 10.74 -0.94 -0.93
C SER A 33 10.04 -1.70 -2.06
N ALA A 34 10.57 -2.86 -2.42
CA ALA A 34 9.93 -3.74 -3.38
C ALA A 34 8.61 -4.27 -2.80
N ASP A 35 7.47 -3.94 -3.43
CA ASP A 35 6.19 -4.61 -3.17
C ASP A 35 6.06 -5.82 -4.13
N PRO A 36 6.18 -7.08 -3.65
CA PRO A 36 6.08 -8.26 -4.49
C PRO A 36 4.73 -8.40 -5.19
N GLU A 37 3.68 -7.80 -4.64
CA GLU A 37 2.32 -7.88 -5.18
C GLU A 37 2.06 -6.93 -6.34
N ALA A 38 2.95 -5.96 -6.62
CA ALA A 38 2.83 -5.00 -7.72
C ALA A 38 2.62 -5.68 -9.10
N TYR A 39 2.96 -6.97 -9.22
CA TYR A 39 2.84 -7.73 -10.46
C TYR A 39 1.87 -8.91 -10.37
N CYS A 40 1.14 -9.07 -9.25
CA CYS A 40 0.22 -10.17 -9.06
C CYS A 40 -1.14 -9.88 -9.75
N PRO A 41 -1.57 -10.70 -10.74
CA PRO A 41 -2.85 -10.49 -11.41
C PRO A 41 -4.05 -10.66 -10.49
N PHE A 42 -3.92 -11.46 -9.43
CA PHE A 42 -5.00 -11.65 -8.47
C PHE A 42 -5.28 -10.35 -7.70
N GLY A 43 -4.23 -9.74 -7.15
CA GLY A 43 -4.31 -8.44 -6.49
C GLY A 43 -4.87 -7.38 -7.43
N GLY A 44 -4.45 -7.36 -8.69
CA GLY A 44 -4.98 -6.46 -9.71
C GLY A 44 -6.48 -6.54 -9.96
N ILE A 45 -7.04 -7.76 -10.03
CA ILE A 45 -8.50 -7.94 -10.22
C ILE A 45 -9.25 -7.55 -8.93
N GLN A 46 -8.66 -7.79 -7.76
CA GLN A 46 -9.24 -7.32 -6.51
C GLN A 46 -9.25 -5.79 -6.43
N THR A 47 -8.14 -5.14 -6.79
CA THR A 47 -8.08 -3.67 -6.91
C THR A 47 -9.17 -3.17 -7.84
N PHE A 48 -9.31 -3.80 -9.00
CA PHE A 48 -10.30 -3.39 -9.99
C PHE A 48 -11.72 -3.52 -9.45
N ALA A 49 -12.01 -4.59 -8.71
CA ALA A 49 -13.31 -4.76 -8.06
C ALA A 49 -13.55 -3.69 -6.98
N THR A 50 -12.57 -3.39 -6.13
CA THR A 50 -12.66 -2.30 -5.14
C THR A 50 -12.83 -0.95 -5.82
N TYR A 51 -12.13 -0.69 -6.93
CA TYR A 51 -12.25 0.55 -7.70
C TYR A 51 -13.66 0.72 -8.29
N LEU A 52 -14.25 -0.35 -8.83
CA LEU A 52 -15.61 -0.30 -9.39
C LEU A 52 -16.70 -0.15 -8.32
N VAL A 53 -16.52 -0.74 -7.14
CA VAL A 53 -17.55 -0.77 -6.09
C VAL A 53 -17.43 0.42 -5.14
N ALA A 54 -16.22 0.74 -4.71
CA ALA A 54 -15.94 1.73 -3.68
C ALA A 54 -15.33 3.03 -4.21
N GLY A 55 -14.99 3.11 -5.51
CA GLY A 55 -14.34 4.30 -6.10
C GLY A 55 -12.94 4.56 -5.54
N SER A 56 -12.27 3.53 -5.00
CA SER A 56 -11.00 3.65 -4.30
C SER A 56 -9.98 2.58 -4.69
N MET A 57 -8.70 2.91 -4.54
CA MET A 57 -7.57 1.99 -4.64
C MET A 57 -6.83 1.94 -3.30
N ALA A 58 -6.42 0.76 -2.84
CA ALA A 58 -5.69 0.60 -1.58
C ALA A 58 -4.28 1.26 -1.62
N CYS A 59 -3.69 1.53 -0.46
CA CYS A 59 -2.37 2.19 -0.35
C CYS A 59 -1.22 1.42 -1.01
N SER A 60 -1.33 0.09 -1.11
CA SER A 60 -0.33 -0.78 -1.75
C SER A 60 -0.66 -1.11 -3.21
N MET A 61 -1.60 -0.37 -3.81
CA MET A 61 -2.13 -0.65 -5.13
C MET A 61 -1.72 0.37 -6.19
N THR A 62 -1.54 -0.11 -7.42
CA THR A 62 -1.12 0.68 -8.58
C THR A 62 -2.03 0.40 -9.78
N ALA A 63 -2.16 1.38 -10.68
CA ALA A 63 -2.85 1.19 -11.96
C ALA A 63 -2.25 0.03 -12.77
N THR A 64 -0.94 -0.19 -12.65
CA THR A 64 -0.23 -1.33 -13.26
C THR A 64 -0.79 -2.68 -12.81
N GLN A 65 -1.11 -2.85 -11.52
CA GLN A 65 -1.72 -4.09 -11.04
C GLN A 65 -3.09 -4.31 -11.66
N ILE A 66 -3.95 -3.29 -11.70
CA ILE A 66 -5.29 -3.37 -12.34
C ILE A 66 -5.14 -3.85 -13.78
N MET A 67 -4.27 -3.20 -14.56
CA MET A 67 -4.06 -3.56 -15.96
C MET A 67 -3.49 -4.97 -16.12
N MET A 68 -2.58 -5.38 -15.24
CA MET A 68 -2.08 -6.76 -15.17
C MET A 68 -3.22 -7.76 -14.92
N GLY A 69 -4.12 -7.44 -13.99
CA GLY A 69 -5.30 -8.24 -13.69
C GLY A 69 -6.26 -8.37 -14.87
N VAL A 70 -6.64 -7.24 -15.48
CA VAL A 70 -7.60 -7.18 -16.60
C VAL A 70 -7.05 -7.89 -17.84
N VAL A 71 -5.82 -7.57 -18.27
CA VAL A 71 -5.20 -8.18 -19.45
C VAL A 71 -5.01 -9.68 -19.26
N LEU A 72 -4.61 -10.13 -18.06
CA LEU A 72 -4.45 -11.55 -17.80
C LEU A 72 -5.80 -12.27 -17.63
N ALA A 73 -6.85 -11.62 -17.13
CA ALA A 73 -8.20 -12.18 -17.15
C ALA A 73 -8.67 -12.44 -18.59
N LEU A 74 -8.50 -11.46 -19.50
CA LEU A 74 -8.74 -11.64 -20.93
C LEU A 74 -7.86 -12.75 -21.53
N GLY A 75 -6.59 -12.82 -21.13
CA GLY A 75 -5.66 -13.88 -21.49
C GLY A 75 -6.14 -15.27 -21.07
N VAL A 76 -6.74 -15.41 -19.88
CA VAL A 76 -7.29 -16.69 -19.39
C VAL A 76 -8.50 -17.13 -20.19
N ILE A 77 -9.39 -16.19 -20.53
CA ILE A 77 -10.58 -16.45 -21.37
C ILE A 77 -10.14 -16.99 -22.73
N LEU A 78 -9.16 -16.36 -23.37
CA LEU A 78 -8.74 -16.72 -24.73
C LEU A 78 -7.82 -17.94 -24.77
N PHE A 79 -6.83 -17.99 -23.88
CA PHE A 79 -5.65 -18.86 -24.01
C PHE A 79 -5.34 -19.70 -22.78
N SER A 80 -6.29 -19.85 -21.84
CA SER A 80 -6.12 -20.65 -20.62
C SER A 80 -5.16 -20.04 -19.59
N LYS A 81 -4.81 -20.78 -18.53
CA LYS A 81 -4.03 -20.28 -17.37
C LYS A 81 -2.53 -20.11 -17.65
N LEU A 82 -2.16 -19.32 -18.67
CA LEU A 82 -0.77 -19.11 -19.08
C LEU A 82 0.10 -18.56 -17.97
N PHE A 83 -0.38 -17.54 -17.23
CA PHE A 83 0.35 -16.96 -16.11
C PHE A 83 0.81 -18.03 -15.09
N CYS A 84 -0.11 -18.93 -14.68
CA CYS A 84 0.19 -20.02 -13.74
C CYS A 84 1.23 -21.02 -14.27
N GLY A 85 1.34 -21.19 -15.60
CA GLY A 85 2.27 -22.14 -16.23
C GLY A 85 3.67 -21.59 -16.48
N TYR A 86 3.79 -20.28 -16.71
CA TYR A 86 4.98 -19.63 -17.25
C TYR A 86 5.61 -18.58 -16.31
N LEU A 87 4.81 -17.75 -15.62
CA LEU A 87 5.29 -16.63 -14.80
C LEU A 87 5.18 -16.88 -13.28
N CYS A 88 4.16 -17.62 -12.83
CA CYS A 88 3.87 -17.77 -11.41
C CYS A 88 5.00 -18.51 -10.64
N PRO A 89 5.64 -17.86 -9.64
CA PRO A 89 6.75 -18.45 -8.88
C PRO A 89 6.28 -19.62 -7.99
N LEU A 90 5.07 -19.53 -7.43
CA LEU A 90 4.47 -20.63 -6.68
C LEU A 90 4.31 -21.88 -7.54
N GLY A 91 3.88 -21.72 -8.80
CA GLY A 91 3.76 -22.84 -9.76
C GLY A 91 5.10 -23.50 -10.07
N TRP A 92 6.19 -22.74 -10.15
CA TRP A 92 7.53 -23.30 -10.29
C TRP A 92 7.97 -24.06 -9.02
N ALA A 93 7.73 -23.48 -7.84
CA ALA A 93 8.10 -24.08 -6.56
C ALA A 93 7.39 -25.42 -6.33
N THR A 94 6.08 -25.52 -6.63
CA THR A 94 5.32 -26.78 -6.50
C THR A 94 5.85 -27.88 -7.44
N GLU A 95 6.24 -27.54 -8.67
CA GLU A 95 6.84 -28.49 -9.61
C GLU A 95 8.21 -28.99 -9.12
N TYR A 96 8.99 -28.12 -8.48
CA TYR A 96 10.28 -28.50 -7.90
C TYR A 96 10.11 -29.38 -6.65
N LEU A 97 9.15 -29.06 -5.78
CA LEU A 97 8.79 -29.92 -4.64
C LEU A 97 8.37 -31.33 -5.08
N ALA A 98 7.62 -31.44 -6.18
CA ALA A 98 7.26 -32.73 -6.75
C ALA A 98 8.47 -33.53 -7.29
N LYS A 99 9.50 -32.85 -7.81
CA LYS A 99 10.78 -33.48 -8.22
C LYS A 99 11.58 -33.90 -6.99
N LEU A 100 11.65 -33.06 -5.96
CA LEU A 100 12.34 -33.34 -4.71
C LEU A 100 11.74 -34.56 -4.00
N ARG A 101 10.41 -34.64 -3.88
CA ARG A 101 9.71 -35.80 -3.33
C ARG A 101 10.06 -37.10 -4.06
N LYS A 102 10.11 -37.07 -5.40
CA LYS A 102 10.53 -38.24 -6.21
C LYS A 102 11.98 -38.63 -5.94
N LYS A 103 12.87 -37.66 -5.74
CA LYS A 103 14.28 -37.90 -5.38
C LYS A 103 14.39 -38.53 -3.98
N LEU A 104 13.56 -38.09 -3.04
CA LEU A 104 13.47 -38.63 -1.67
C LEU A 104 12.68 -39.95 -1.59
N LYS A 105 12.19 -40.51 -2.70
CA LYS A 105 11.43 -41.77 -2.78
C LYS A 105 10.18 -41.82 -1.87
N VAL A 106 9.64 -40.67 -1.48
CA VAL A 106 8.41 -40.59 -0.67
C VAL A 106 7.20 -40.94 -1.53
N LYS A 107 6.29 -41.77 -0.99
CA LYS A 107 5.07 -42.19 -1.69
C LYS A 107 4.15 -41.00 -1.95
N GLU A 108 3.58 -40.96 -3.15
CA GLU A 108 2.61 -39.94 -3.56
C GLU A 108 1.22 -40.29 -3.07
N ILE A 109 0.52 -39.30 -2.51
CA ILE A 109 -0.93 -39.41 -2.28
C ILE A 109 -1.63 -38.97 -3.58
N VAL A 110 -2.13 -39.95 -4.34
CA VAL A 110 -2.83 -39.70 -5.62
C VAL A 110 -4.32 -39.54 -5.36
N ILE A 111 -4.82 -38.31 -5.42
CA ILE A 111 -6.25 -38.02 -5.43
C ILE A 111 -6.74 -38.08 -6.88
N LYS A 112 -7.59 -39.06 -7.20
CA LYS A 112 -8.15 -39.21 -8.56
C LYS A 112 -9.03 -37.99 -8.90
N SER A 113 -8.79 -37.38 -10.06
CA SER A 113 -9.59 -36.26 -10.55
C SER A 113 -11.06 -36.67 -10.67
N GLY A 114 -11.97 -35.87 -10.11
CA GLY A 114 -13.40 -36.15 -10.09
C GLY A 114 -13.89 -37.11 -8.99
N SER A 115 -13.02 -37.59 -8.11
CA SER A 115 -13.43 -38.30 -6.88
C SER A 115 -14.17 -37.38 -5.91
N ILE A 116 -14.92 -37.95 -4.95
CA ILE A 116 -15.63 -37.19 -3.90
C ILE A 116 -14.64 -36.33 -3.11
N ALA A 117 -13.47 -36.89 -2.75
CA ALA A 117 -12.40 -36.17 -2.07
C ALA A 117 -11.84 -35.01 -2.91
N ASP A 118 -11.67 -35.20 -4.24
CA ASP A 118 -11.22 -34.14 -5.14
C ASP A 118 -12.22 -32.98 -5.21
N ARG A 119 -13.52 -33.31 -5.31
CA ARG A 119 -14.60 -32.32 -5.38
C ARG A 119 -14.73 -31.54 -4.08
N ALA A 120 -14.68 -32.21 -2.92
CA ALA A 120 -14.73 -31.56 -1.62
C ALA A 120 -13.56 -30.60 -1.39
N LEU A 121 -12.33 -31.03 -1.72
CA LEU A 121 -11.15 -30.17 -1.57
C LEU A 121 -11.16 -28.96 -2.51
N ARG A 122 -11.76 -29.08 -3.71
CA ARG A 122 -11.91 -27.96 -4.65
C ARG A 122 -12.89 -26.90 -4.16
N SER A 123 -13.79 -27.21 -3.22
CA SER A 123 -14.71 -26.22 -2.64
C SER A 123 -13.97 -25.14 -1.84
N PHE A 124 -12.88 -25.50 -1.15
CA PHE A 124 -12.17 -24.57 -0.26
C PHE A 124 -11.64 -23.32 -0.97
N LYS A 125 -11.05 -23.44 -2.16
CA LYS A 125 -10.59 -22.25 -2.91
C LYS A 125 -11.71 -21.28 -3.29
N TYR A 126 -12.96 -21.73 -3.43
CA TYR A 126 -14.09 -20.85 -3.75
C TYR A 126 -14.62 -20.14 -2.51
N ILE A 127 -14.66 -20.84 -1.38
CA ILE A 127 -14.97 -20.24 -0.07
C ILE A 127 -13.91 -19.17 0.26
N LEU A 128 -12.64 -19.52 0.07
CA LEU A 128 -11.52 -18.60 0.26
C LEU A 128 -11.59 -17.42 -0.73
N LEU A 129 -11.92 -17.66 -2.00
CA LEU A 129 -12.10 -16.59 -2.99
C LEU A 129 -13.19 -15.60 -2.56
N PHE A 130 -14.36 -16.10 -2.13
CA PHE A 130 -15.45 -15.25 -1.64
C PHE A 130 -15.01 -14.44 -0.42
N TRP A 131 -14.42 -15.09 0.57
CA TRP A 131 -14.00 -14.42 1.81
C TRP A 131 -12.92 -13.36 1.58
N ILE A 132 -11.90 -13.66 0.78
CA ILE A 132 -10.83 -12.70 0.48
C ILE A 132 -11.39 -11.50 -0.28
N PHE A 133 -12.21 -11.71 -1.32
CA PHE A 133 -12.83 -10.58 -2.03
C PHE A 133 -13.75 -9.77 -1.12
N TYR A 134 -14.52 -10.44 -0.26
CA TYR A 134 -15.41 -9.78 0.69
C TYR A 134 -14.64 -8.81 1.61
N MET A 135 -13.60 -9.31 2.28
CA MET A 135 -12.76 -8.49 3.17
C MET A 135 -12.03 -7.39 2.39
N THR A 136 -11.51 -7.70 1.19
CA THR A 136 -10.72 -6.74 0.41
C THR A 136 -11.51 -5.52 -0.03
N VAL A 137 -12.77 -5.72 -0.43
CA VAL A 137 -13.64 -4.60 -0.85
C VAL A 137 -14.15 -3.84 0.37
N ASN A 138 -14.48 -4.53 1.47
CA ASN A 138 -14.99 -3.89 2.69
C ASN A 138 -13.93 -3.02 3.38
N ASP A 139 -12.71 -3.54 3.51
CA ASP A 139 -11.64 -2.87 4.27
C ASP A 139 -10.80 -1.94 3.38
N SER A 140 -11.01 -1.97 2.05
CA SER A 140 -10.19 -1.25 1.06
C SER A 140 -8.68 -1.54 1.18
N GLU A 141 -8.35 -2.73 1.70
CA GLU A 141 -7.00 -3.26 1.85
C GLU A 141 -6.88 -4.64 1.21
N LEU A 142 -5.70 -4.97 0.71
CA LEU A 142 -5.51 -6.23 0.00
C LEU A 142 -5.37 -7.40 0.99
N PHE A 143 -6.50 -8.00 1.38
CA PHE A 143 -6.52 -9.08 2.36
C PHE A 143 -5.73 -10.32 1.93
N CYS A 144 -5.48 -10.51 0.62
CA CYS A 144 -4.70 -11.65 0.13
C CYS A 144 -3.25 -11.66 0.60
N LYS A 145 -2.67 -10.51 0.98
CA LYS A 145 -1.31 -10.41 1.56
C LYS A 145 -1.13 -11.36 2.74
N ASN A 146 -2.15 -11.43 3.61
CA ASN A 146 -2.14 -12.26 4.82
C ASN A 146 -2.10 -13.76 4.53
N PHE A 147 -2.55 -14.18 3.35
CA PHE A 147 -2.69 -15.60 2.98
C PHE A 147 -1.76 -16.01 1.83
N ASP A 148 -1.09 -15.09 1.13
CA ASP A 148 -0.22 -15.43 0.01
C ASP A 148 1.18 -15.84 0.49
N PRO A 149 1.58 -17.13 0.31
CA PRO A 149 2.92 -17.56 0.68
C PRO A 149 4.00 -16.83 -0.14
N TYR A 150 3.69 -16.38 -1.36
CA TYR A 150 4.63 -15.61 -2.17
C TYR A 150 4.94 -14.25 -1.55
N TYR A 151 3.92 -13.53 -1.08
CA TYR A 151 4.11 -12.24 -0.41
C TYR A 151 4.87 -12.40 0.91
N ALA A 152 4.50 -13.39 1.73
CA ALA A 152 5.19 -13.67 3.00
C ALA A 152 6.70 -13.94 2.82
N PHE A 153 7.09 -14.69 1.79
CA PHE A 153 8.51 -14.88 1.46
C PHE A 153 9.16 -13.64 0.87
N GLY A 154 8.44 -12.91 0.02
CA GLY A 154 8.94 -11.69 -0.62
C GLY A 154 9.29 -10.59 0.37
N THR A 155 8.48 -10.42 1.42
CA THR A 155 8.72 -9.40 2.46
C THR A 155 9.49 -9.91 3.67
N GLY A 156 9.89 -11.18 3.69
CA GLY A 156 10.59 -11.77 4.83
C GLY A 156 9.79 -11.77 6.13
N PHE A 157 8.46 -11.94 6.04
CA PHE A 157 7.51 -11.80 7.16
C PHE A 157 7.48 -10.42 7.82
N GLN A 158 7.97 -9.38 7.13
CA GLN A 158 7.87 -7.99 7.56
C GLN A 158 6.71 -7.28 6.82
N GLY A 159 6.09 -6.29 7.47
CA GLY A 159 4.96 -5.52 6.94
C GLY A 159 3.64 -5.75 7.68
N GLU A 160 2.53 -5.26 7.11
CA GLU A 160 1.15 -5.44 7.60
C GLU A 160 0.68 -6.89 7.37
N LEU A 161 1.31 -7.83 8.08
CA LEU A 161 1.03 -9.26 7.96
C LEU A 161 0.52 -9.83 9.27
N THR A 162 -0.61 -10.53 9.17
CA THR A 162 -1.09 -11.37 10.26
C THR A 162 -0.22 -12.62 10.34
N MET A 163 0.80 -12.58 11.22
CA MET A 163 1.89 -13.56 11.28
C MET A 163 1.40 -15.02 11.34
N TRP A 164 0.36 -15.31 12.13
CA TRP A 164 -0.18 -16.67 12.25
C TRP A 164 -0.78 -17.18 10.93
N MET A 165 -1.48 -16.32 10.17
CA MET A 165 -2.06 -16.68 8.87
C MET A 165 -0.97 -16.98 7.84
N ALA A 166 0.08 -16.14 7.81
CA ALA A 166 1.21 -16.31 6.90
C ALA A 166 1.97 -17.62 7.18
N ILE A 167 2.23 -17.94 8.45
CA ILE A 167 2.91 -19.18 8.85
C ILE A 167 2.08 -20.41 8.45
N ILE A 168 0.77 -20.40 8.72
CA ILE A 168 -0.12 -21.50 8.33
C ILE A 168 -0.15 -21.66 6.82
N SER A 169 -0.29 -20.56 6.08
CA SER A 169 -0.29 -20.57 4.61
C SER A 169 0.98 -21.20 4.04
N VAL A 170 2.15 -20.78 4.53
CA VAL A 170 3.45 -21.33 4.12
C VAL A 170 3.56 -22.82 4.49
N ALA A 171 3.17 -23.20 5.70
CA ALA A 171 3.21 -24.60 6.14
C ALA A 171 2.32 -25.49 5.26
N VAL A 172 1.08 -25.05 5.00
CA VAL A 172 0.13 -25.75 4.13
C VAL A 172 0.64 -25.80 2.68
N PHE A 173 1.30 -24.74 2.20
CA PHE A 173 1.92 -24.73 0.89
C PHE A 173 3.00 -25.81 0.77
N PHE A 174 3.97 -25.88 1.67
CA PHE A 174 5.04 -26.87 1.58
C PHE A 174 4.55 -28.29 1.84
N LEU A 175 3.83 -28.52 2.94
CA LEU A 175 3.36 -29.86 3.32
C LEU A 175 2.36 -30.40 2.30
N GLY A 176 1.38 -29.59 1.91
CA GLY A 176 0.36 -29.97 0.94
C GLY A 176 0.96 -30.33 -0.42
N ASN A 177 1.83 -29.47 -0.97
CA ASN A 177 2.45 -29.74 -2.28
C ASN A 177 3.50 -30.85 -2.25
N PHE A 178 4.10 -31.13 -1.08
CA PHE A 178 5.03 -32.23 -0.93
C PHE A 178 4.32 -33.58 -1.01
N PHE A 179 3.13 -33.76 -0.43
CA PHE A 179 2.40 -35.04 -0.48
C PHE A 179 1.51 -35.17 -1.72
N VAL A 180 0.86 -34.09 -2.15
CA VAL A 180 -0.09 -34.06 -3.27
C VAL A 180 0.40 -33.06 -4.34
N LYS A 181 0.50 -33.50 -5.60
CA LYS A 181 0.97 -32.60 -6.68
C LYS A 181 0.01 -31.44 -6.86
N MET A 182 0.58 -30.23 -7.00
CA MET A 182 -0.17 -29.00 -7.27
C MET A 182 -1.29 -28.72 -6.25
N PHE A 183 -1.16 -29.23 -5.01
CA PHE A 183 -2.16 -29.11 -3.95
C PHE A 183 -2.65 -27.67 -3.78
N TRP A 184 -1.73 -26.71 -3.63
CA TRP A 184 -2.07 -25.30 -3.46
C TRP A 184 -2.82 -24.75 -4.67
N CYS A 185 -2.26 -24.95 -5.87
CA CYS A 185 -2.82 -24.45 -7.12
C CYS A 185 -4.20 -25.05 -7.44
N LYS A 186 -4.50 -26.25 -6.92
CA LYS A 186 -5.72 -27.01 -7.21
C LYS A 186 -6.84 -26.75 -6.20
N TYR A 187 -6.50 -26.60 -4.91
CA TYR A 187 -7.46 -26.62 -3.81
C TYR A 187 -7.53 -25.35 -2.96
N LEU A 188 -6.48 -24.52 -2.93
CA LEU A 188 -6.40 -23.35 -2.04
C LEU A 188 -6.17 -22.03 -2.77
N CYS A 189 -5.62 -22.04 -3.98
CA CYS A 189 -5.22 -20.81 -4.68
C CYS A 189 -6.45 -20.01 -5.18
N PRO A 190 -6.68 -18.77 -4.68
CA PRO A 190 -7.76 -17.91 -5.14
C PRO A 190 -7.67 -17.57 -6.63
N LEU A 191 -6.45 -17.26 -7.11
CA LEU A 191 -6.18 -17.02 -8.54
C LEU A 191 -6.58 -18.22 -9.40
N GLY A 192 -6.40 -19.44 -8.86
CA GLY A 192 -6.81 -20.68 -9.51
C GLY A 192 -8.32 -20.82 -9.66
N ALA A 193 -9.09 -20.43 -8.63
CA ALA A 193 -10.56 -20.40 -8.64
C ALA A 193 -11.09 -19.33 -9.60
N LEU A 194 -10.54 -18.11 -9.51
CA LEU A 194 -10.90 -16.98 -10.37
C LEU A 194 -10.64 -17.31 -11.85
N SER A 195 -9.49 -17.92 -12.15
CA SER A 195 -9.18 -18.37 -13.50
C SER A 195 -10.14 -19.46 -14.01
N ASN A 196 -10.74 -20.27 -13.13
CA ASN A 196 -11.74 -21.25 -13.52
C ASN A 196 -13.09 -20.58 -13.81
N ILE A 197 -13.48 -19.56 -13.05
CA ILE A 197 -14.66 -18.74 -13.32
C ILE A 197 -14.56 -18.11 -14.71
N PHE A 198 -13.40 -17.52 -15.05
CA PHE A 198 -13.20 -16.93 -16.38
C PHE A 198 -13.21 -17.95 -17.53
N LYS A 199 -12.86 -19.22 -17.30
CA LYS A 199 -13.05 -20.26 -18.32
C LYS A 199 -14.53 -20.52 -18.62
N PHE A 200 -15.41 -20.26 -17.66
CA PHE A 200 -16.86 -20.22 -17.84
C PHE A 200 -17.34 -18.80 -18.17
N ALA A 201 -16.61 -18.09 -19.04
CA ALA A 201 -16.83 -16.68 -19.39
C ALA A 201 -18.29 -16.34 -19.70
N ILE A 202 -19.01 -17.20 -20.42
CA ILE A 202 -20.43 -16.95 -20.76
C ILE A 202 -21.28 -16.81 -19.49
N THR A 203 -21.11 -17.71 -18.52
CA THR A 203 -21.84 -17.63 -17.25
C THR A 203 -21.49 -16.36 -16.50
N PHE A 204 -20.21 -16.00 -16.46
CA PHE A 204 -19.76 -14.77 -15.81
C PHE A 204 -20.35 -13.50 -16.47
N VAL A 205 -20.29 -13.41 -17.80
CA VAL A 205 -20.84 -12.28 -18.57
C VAL A 205 -22.36 -12.17 -18.39
N VAL A 206 -23.09 -13.28 -18.41
CA VAL A 206 -24.54 -13.27 -18.17
C VAL A 206 -24.86 -12.78 -16.77
N LEU A 207 -24.11 -13.20 -15.74
CA LEU A 207 -24.32 -12.73 -14.37
C LEU A 207 -24.06 -11.23 -14.23
N VAL A 208 -22.98 -10.72 -14.81
CA VAL A 208 -22.66 -9.29 -14.80
C VAL A 208 -23.72 -8.49 -15.55
N ALA A 209 -24.19 -8.98 -16.71
CA ALA A 209 -25.24 -8.31 -17.48
C ALA A 209 -26.59 -8.29 -16.73
N VAL A 210 -26.96 -9.39 -16.06
CA VAL A 210 -28.16 -9.45 -15.22
C VAL A 210 -28.03 -8.50 -14.02
N TYR A 211 -26.88 -8.48 -13.36
CA TYR A 211 -26.62 -7.55 -12.25
C TYR A 211 -26.73 -6.09 -12.71
N ALA A 212 -26.09 -5.72 -13.82
CA ALA A 212 -26.18 -4.39 -14.39
C ALA A 212 -27.61 -4.00 -14.80
N ALA A 213 -28.38 -4.94 -15.37
CA ALA A 213 -29.78 -4.70 -15.71
C ALA A 213 -30.67 -4.49 -14.47
N ILE A 214 -30.41 -5.22 -13.38
CA ILE A 214 -31.11 -5.05 -12.09
C ILE A 214 -30.77 -3.69 -11.47
N ASP A 215 -29.50 -3.29 -11.53
CA ASP A 215 -29.04 -2.01 -11.01
C ASP A 215 -29.64 -0.84 -11.79
N LEU A 216 -29.63 -0.93 -13.13
CA LEU A 216 -30.32 0.02 -14.02
C LEU A 216 -31.84 0.06 -13.81
N ALA A 217 -32.44 -1.02 -13.30
CA ALA A 217 -33.85 -1.07 -12.94
C ALA A 217 -34.14 -0.45 -11.55
N GLY A 218 -33.14 0.12 -10.87
CA GLY A 218 -33.30 0.86 -9.61
C GLY A 218 -33.43 -0.01 -8.36
N LEU A 219 -33.12 -1.31 -8.43
CA LEU A 219 -33.20 -2.24 -7.29
C LEU A 219 -31.95 -2.24 -6.39
N SER A 220 -30.95 -1.39 -6.70
CA SER A 220 -29.71 -1.16 -5.95
C SER A 220 -29.19 -2.42 -5.21
N LEU A 221 -28.83 -3.44 -5.99
CA LEU A 221 -28.46 -4.75 -5.45
C LEU A 221 -27.01 -4.70 -4.94
N SER A 222 -26.77 -5.14 -3.70
CA SER A 222 -25.41 -5.19 -3.15
C SER A 222 -24.48 -6.05 -4.02
N TRP A 223 -23.26 -5.57 -4.25
CA TRP A 223 -22.19 -6.25 -5.00
C TRP A 223 -21.87 -7.65 -4.44
N VAL A 224 -22.13 -7.88 -3.15
CA VAL A 224 -21.92 -9.17 -2.47
C VAL A 224 -22.73 -10.28 -3.12
N TYR A 225 -23.93 -9.98 -3.65
CA TYR A 225 -24.76 -10.96 -4.34
C TYR A 225 -24.15 -11.39 -5.69
N LEU A 226 -23.55 -10.46 -6.43
CA LEU A 226 -22.82 -10.79 -7.66
C LEU A 226 -21.61 -11.67 -7.34
N LEU A 227 -20.86 -11.35 -6.28
CA LEU A 227 -19.73 -12.15 -5.83
C LEU A 227 -20.18 -13.56 -5.37
N ALA A 228 -21.26 -13.66 -4.61
CA ALA A 228 -21.82 -14.94 -4.17
C ALA A 228 -22.29 -15.77 -5.36
N ALA A 229 -23.03 -15.17 -6.30
CA ALA A 229 -23.54 -15.87 -7.47
C ALA A 229 -22.39 -16.38 -8.37
N THR A 230 -21.39 -15.54 -8.63
CA THR A 230 -20.22 -15.91 -9.46
C THR A 230 -19.37 -17.01 -8.82
N THR A 231 -19.15 -16.95 -7.50
CA THR A 231 -18.39 -17.97 -6.77
C THR A 231 -19.15 -19.30 -6.67
N ILE A 232 -20.45 -19.28 -6.33
CA ILE A 232 -21.31 -20.48 -6.23
C ILE A 232 -21.47 -21.14 -7.59
N LEU A 233 -21.81 -20.38 -8.63
CA LEU A 233 -21.96 -20.95 -9.96
C LEU A 233 -20.61 -21.46 -10.47
N GLY A 234 -19.53 -20.69 -10.32
CA GLY A 234 -18.19 -21.14 -10.68
C GLY A 234 -17.81 -22.48 -10.02
N TRP A 235 -18.13 -22.63 -8.74
CA TRP A 235 -17.95 -23.87 -7.98
C TRP A 235 -18.81 -25.02 -8.52
N LEU A 236 -20.10 -24.78 -8.76
CA LEU A 236 -21.01 -25.77 -9.35
C LEU A 236 -20.53 -26.26 -10.72
N TRP A 237 -20.14 -25.32 -11.60
CA TRP A 237 -19.63 -25.65 -12.95
C TRP A 237 -18.34 -26.47 -12.88
N GLU A 238 -17.42 -26.13 -11.97
CA GLU A 238 -16.19 -26.90 -11.76
C GLU A 238 -16.48 -28.33 -11.27
N ILE A 239 -17.38 -28.52 -10.30
CA ILE A 239 -17.69 -29.84 -9.75
C ILE A 239 -18.45 -30.74 -10.75
N ILE A 240 -19.40 -30.17 -11.49
CA ILE A 240 -20.27 -30.93 -12.39
C ILE A 240 -19.52 -31.31 -13.66
N TYR A 241 -18.87 -30.35 -14.32
CA TYR A 241 -18.37 -30.56 -15.67
C TYR A 241 -16.88 -30.90 -15.74
N LEU A 242 -16.01 -30.36 -14.86
CA LEU A 242 -14.54 -30.49 -14.87
C LEU A 242 -13.83 -30.14 -16.21
N GLU A 243 -14.59 -29.96 -17.28
CA GLU A 243 -14.20 -29.65 -18.64
C GLU A 243 -14.88 -28.38 -19.10
N SER A 244 -14.10 -27.59 -19.83
CA SER A 244 -14.56 -26.35 -20.44
C SER A 244 -15.10 -26.63 -21.85
N LYS A 245 -16.36 -26.24 -22.12
CA LYS A 245 -17.03 -26.50 -23.40
C LYS A 245 -16.64 -25.52 -24.49
N VAL A 246 -16.47 -24.24 -24.15
CA VAL A 246 -16.31 -23.13 -25.11
C VAL A 246 -14.84 -22.70 -25.22
N PHE A 247 -14.28 -22.18 -24.14
CA PHE A 247 -12.86 -21.78 -24.05
C PHE A 247 -12.01 -22.89 -23.44
N PRO A 248 -10.67 -22.91 -23.56
CA PRO A 248 -9.80 -21.96 -24.29
C PRO A 248 -9.73 -22.27 -25.79
N ALA A 249 -9.41 -21.26 -26.62
CA ALA A 249 -9.25 -21.41 -28.07
C ALA A 249 -8.06 -22.32 -28.42
N LEU A 250 -6.98 -22.23 -27.65
CA LEU A 250 -5.79 -23.07 -27.80
C LEU A 250 -5.84 -24.28 -26.86
N LYS A 251 -5.79 -25.50 -27.42
CA LYS A 251 -5.85 -26.77 -26.67
C LYS A 251 -4.69 -27.68 -27.03
N VAL A 252 -4.38 -28.64 -26.16
CA VAL A 252 -3.48 -29.75 -26.51
C VAL A 252 -4.28 -30.79 -27.28
N VAL A 253 -3.82 -31.15 -28.48
CA VAL A 253 -4.45 -32.10 -29.39
C VAL A 253 -3.56 -33.32 -29.58
N ARG A 254 -4.14 -34.52 -29.45
CA ARG A 254 -3.51 -35.83 -29.67
C ARG A 254 -3.82 -36.31 -31.09
N SER A 255 -2.79 -36.71 -31.83
CA SER A 255 -2.91 -37.49 -33.06
C SER A 255 -3.01 -38.97 -32.71
N SER A 256 -4.11 -39.62 -33.09
CA SER A 256 -4.29 -41.07 -32.92
C SER A 256 -3.28 -41.85 -33.76
N GLU A 257 -2.99 -41.40 -34.98
CA GLU A 257 -2.06 -42.05 -35.92
C GLU A 257 -0.62 -42.15 -35.40
N LYS A 258 -0.14 -41.09 -34.73
CA LYS A 258 1.25 -41.04 -34.23
C LYS A 258 1.40 -41.62 -32.83
N CYS A 259 0.31 -41.75 -32.07
CA CYS A 259 0.39 -42.12 -30.67
C CYS A 259 0.41 -43.64 -30.49
N ASN A 260 1.29 -44.13 -29.62
CA ASN A 260 1.45 -45.55 -29.30
C ASN A 260 0.94 -45.91 -27.88
N ASP A 261 0.06 -45.09 -27.31
CA ASP A 261 -0.60 -45.29 -26.01
C ASP A 261 0.33 -45.60 -24.81
N CYS A 262 1.59 -45.13 -24.84
CA CYS A 262 2.57 -45.39 -23.78
C CYS A 262 2.30 -44.72 -22.42
N GLY A 263 1.29 -43.84 -22.30
CA GLY A 263 0.90 -43.17 -21.05
C GLY A 263 1.91 -42.17 -20.45
N LEU A 264 3.06 -41.95 -21.09
CA LEU A 264 4.13 -41.07 -20.57
C LEU A 264 3.66 -39.62 -20.38
N CYS A 265 2.86 -39.10 -21.30
CA CYS A 265 2.34 -37.73 -21.25
C CYS A 265 1.41 -37.49 -20.06
N ALA A 266 0.56 -38.46 -19.69
CA ALA A 266 -0.29 -38.38 -18.51
C ALA A 266 0.53 -38.43 -17.21
N LYS A 267 1.53 -39.31 -17.13
CA LYS A 267 2.43 -39.40 -15.98
C LYS A 267 3.25 -38.12 -15.73
N LYS A 268 3.51 -37.35 -16.80
CA LYS A 268 4.28 -36.11 -16.75
C LYS A 268 3.42 -34.85 -16.58
N CYS A 269 2.11 -34.93 -16.77
CA CYS A 269 1.20 -33.81 -16.52
C CYS A 269 1.28 -33.37 -15.04
N PRO A 270 1.60 -32.09 -14.73
CA PRO A 270 1.67 -31.61 -13.33
C PRO A 270 0.35 -31.76 -12.57
N TYR A 271 -0.78 -31.64 -13.27
CA TYR A 271 -2.14 -31.77 -12.72
C TYR A 271 -2.70 -33.19 -12.79
N GLY A 272 -1.94 -34.17 -13.30
CA GLY A 272 -2.40 -35.56 -13.40
C GLY A 272 -3.57 -35.77 -14.38
N ILE A 273 -3.67 -34.94 -15.42
CA ILE A 273 -4.68 -35.09 -16.47
C ILE A 273 -4.31 -36.29 -17.35
N ASN A 274 -5.28 -37.14 -17.67
CA ASN A 274 -5.12 -38.28 -18.60
C ASN A 274 -5.07 -37.80 -20.06
N VAL A 275 -4.02 -37.05 -20.40
CA VAL A 275 -3.79 -36.48 -21.75
C VAL A 275 -3.65 -37.57 -22.80
N ASP A 276 -3.22 -38.76 -22.40
CA ASP A 276 -3.16 -39.94 -23.25
C ASP A 276 -4.55 -40.42 -23.67
N LYS A 277 -5.61 -40.29 -22.86
CA LYS A 277 -6.91 -40.90 -23.16
C LYS A 277 -7.88 -40.03 -23.95
N VAL A 278 -7.50 -38.79 -24.27
CA VAL A 278 -8.40 -37.81 -24.88
C VAL A 278 -7.82 -37.27 -26.20
N GLY A 279 -8.68 -37.07 -27.20
CA GLY A 279 -8.27 -36.46 -28.48
C GLY A 279 -7.90 -34.99 -28.35
N SER A 280 -8.60 -34.26 -27.48
CA SER A 280 -8.29 -32.86 -27.14
C SER A 280 -8.45 -32.62 -25.64
N VAL A 281 -7.48 -31.96 -25.02
CA VAL A 281 -7.52 -31.66 -23.58
C VAL A 281 -8.44 -30.45 -23.32
N LYS A 282 -9.61 -30.69 -22.70
CA LYS A 282 -10.59 -29.65 -22.31
C LYS A 282 -10.66 -29.41 -20.79
N HIS A 283 -9.86 -30.14 -20.01
CA HIS A 283 -9.86 -30.08 -18.55
C HIS A 283 -9.54 -28.68 -18.01
N ILE A 284 -10.30 -28.19 -17.04
CA ILE A 284 -10.18 -26.82 -16.49
C ILE A 284 -8.81 -26.53 -15.85
N ASP A 285 -8.12 -27.54 -15.33
CA ASP A 285 -6.79 -27.38 -14.74
C ASP A 285 -5.65 -27.31 -15.77
N CYS A 286 -5.92 -27.56 -17.06
CA CYS A 286 -4.88 -27.43 -18.08
C CYS A 286 -4.43 -25.96 -18.20
N ASN A 287 -3.12 -25.73 -18.04
CA ASN A 287 -2.48 -24.40 -18.09
C ASN A 287 -1.56 -24.23 -19.32
N LEU A 288 -1.66 -25.13 -20.30
CA LEU A 288 -0.84 -25.15 -21.52
C LEU A 288 0.68 -25.11 -21.26
N CYS A 289 1.17 -25.64 -20.13
CA CYS A 289 2.61 -25.68 -19.81
C CYS A 289 3.46 -26.53 -20.78
N GLY A 290 2.84 -27.37 -21.62
CA GLY A 290 3.54 -28.15 -22.64
C GLY A 290 4.37 -29.35 -22.14
N GLU A 291 4.28 -29.72 -20.86
CA GLU A 291 5.07 -30.84 -20.31
C GLU A 291 4.65 -32.21 -20.87
N CYS A 292 3.38 -32.37 -21.23
CA CYS A 292 2.89 -33.55 -21.96
C CYS A 292 3.45 -33.63 -23.38
N ILE A 293 3.63 -32.48 -24.05
CA ILE A 293 4.19 -32.39 -25.41
C ILE A 293 5.71 -32.63 -25.38
N SER A 294 6.42 -32.06 -24.40
CA SER A 294 7.88 -32.20 -24.25
C SER A 294 8.31 -33.62 -23.90
N SER A 295 7.45 -34.37 -23.21
CA SER A 295 7.70 -35.76 -22.80
C SER A 295 7.24 -36.80 -23.82
N CYS A 296 6.51 -36.39 -24.87
CA CYS A 296 6.09 -37.31 -25.93
C CYS A 296 7.30 -37.70 -26.80
N ASN A 297 7.53 -39.02 -26.91
CA ASN A 297 8.59 -39.57 -27.76
C ASN A 297 8.16 -39.68 -29.23
N GLN A 298 6.86 -39.72 -29.50
CA GLN A 298 6.29 -39.87 -30.86
C GLN A 298 5.88 -38.53 -31.49
N ASP A 299 6.10 -37.41 -30.79
CA ASP A 299 5.61 -36.08 -31.17
C ASP A 299 4.11 -36.06 -31.58
N ALA A 300 3.31 -36.93 -30.95
CA ALA A 300 1.89 -37.12 -31.22
C ALA A 300 0.99 -36.06 -30.57
N LEU A 301 1.54 -35.19 -29.72
CA LEU A 301 0.83 -34.12 -29.04
C LEU A 301 1.31 -32.76 -29.54
N THR A 302 0.38 -31.87 -29.88
CA THR A 302 0.66 -30.50 -30.34
C THR A 302 -0.31 -29.50 -29.72
N PHE A 303 0.05 -28.22 -29.74
CA PHE A 303 -0.93 -27.15 -29.46
C PHE A 303 -1.73 -26.86 -30.72
N GLY A 304 -3.06 -26.84 -30.62
CA GLY A 304 -3.96 -26.50 -31.73
C GLY A 304 -3.81 -27.38 -32.98
N GLY A 305 -3.25 -28.59 -32.87
CA GLY A 305 -3.04 -29.51 -33.99
C GLY A 305 -1.85 -29.19 -34.90
N LYS A 306 -1.09 -28.10 -34.65
CA LYS A 306 0.04 -27.67 -35.49
C LYS A 306 1.36 -27.70 -34.72
N LYS A 307 2.42 -28.22 -35.35
CA LYS A 307 3.76 -28.28 -34.72
C LYS A 307 4.38 -26.88 -34.53
N SER A 308 4.08 -25.93 -35.42
CA SER A 308 4.54 -24.53 -35.32
C SER A 308 3.98 -23.80 -34.11
N PHE A 309 2.82 -24.21 -33.59
CA PHE A 309 2.18 -23.57 -32.44
C PHE A 309 2.86 -23.90 -31.09
N ARG A 310 3.98 -24.63 -31.12
CA ARG A 310 4.76 -24.98 -29.92
C ARG A 310 5.19 -23.76 -29.09
N TRP A 311 5.46 -22.64 -29.73
CA TRP A 311 5.98 -21.43 -29.07
C TRP A 311 4.89 -20.42 -28.70
N VAL A 312 3.67 -20.59 -29.24
CA VAL A 312 2.56 -19.63 -29.10
C VAL A 312 2.23 -19.34 -27.62
N PRO A 313 2.07 -20.33 -26.71
CA PRO A 313 1.76 -20.04 -25.31
C PRO A 313 2.80 -19.17 -24.61
N ALA A 314 4.09 -19.40 -24.90
CA ALA A 314 5.19 -18.66 -24.30
C ALA A 314 5.25 -17.22 -24.84
N ILE A 315 5.17 -17.04 -26.17
CA ILE A 315 5.18 -15.72 -26.80
C ILE A 315 4.00 -14.89 -26.31
N MET A 316 2.79 -15.46 -26.29
CA MET A 316 1.61 -14.74 -25.80
C MET A 316 1.71 -14.37 -24.33
N THR A 317 2.35 -15.20 -23.49
CA THR A 317 2.57 -14.84 -22.09
C THR A 317 3.42 -13.58 -21.97
N VAL A 318 4.51 -13.51 -22.74
CA VAL A 318 5.42 -12.37 -22.78
C VAL A 318 4.70 -11.13 -23.33
N VAL A 319 3.99 -11.27 -24.46
CA VAL A 319 3.25 -10.18 -25.10
C VAL A 319 2.18 -9.62 -24.17
N LEU A 320 1.36 -10.47 -23.55
CA LEU A 320 0.30 -10.02 -22.63
C LEU A 320 0.88 -9.34 -21.40
N PHE A 321 2.00 -9.84 -20.86
CA PHE A 321 2.66 -9.24 -19.70
C PHE A 321 3.20 -7.83 -20.02
N PHE A 322 3.95 -7.68 -21.11
CA PHE A 322 4.50 -6.36 -21.50
C PHE A 322 3.40 -5.40 -21.97
N PHE A 323 2.35 -5.89 -22.63
CA PHE A 323 1.20 -5.08 -22.99
C PHE A 323 0.47 -4.55 -21.75
N ALA A 324 0.30 -5.39 -20.71
CA ALA A 324 -0.27 -4.95 -19.44
C ALA A 324 0.59 -3.90 -18.73
N LEU A 325 1.91 -4.07 -18.74
CA LEU A 325 2.84 -3.07 -18.19
C LEU A 325 2.76 -1.74 -18.96
N TYR A 326 2.68 -1.79 -20.29
CA TYR A 326 2.55 -0.61 -21.12
C TYR A 326 1.23 0.15 -20.86
N LEU A 327 0.11 -0.57 -20.76
CA LEU A 327 -1.17 0.05 -20.38
C LEU A 327 -1.12 0.64 -18.96
N GLY A 328 -0.51 -0.08 -18.02
CA GLY A 328 -0.34 0.38 -16.64
C GLY A 328 0.55 1.61 -16.47
N SER A 329 1.55 1.78 -17.34
CA SER A 329 2.42 2.95 -17.30
C SER A 329 1.82 4.18 -17.97
N THR A 330 0.96 3.99 -18.98
CA THR A 330 0.35 5.06 -19.78
C THR A 330 -1.00 5.52 -19.24
N MET A 331 -1.79 4.63 -18.65
CA MET A 331 -3.09 4.97 -18.06
C MET A 331 -2.92 5.29 -16.58
N GLU A 332 -3.27 6.51 -16.20
CA GLU A 332 -3.39 6.89 -14.80
C GLU A 332 -4.84 6.75 -14.32
N LEU A 333 -5.02 6.15 -13.15
CA LEU A 333 -6.32 6.02 -12.48
C LEU A 333 -6.26 6.81 -11.17
N ALA A 334 -7.37 7.47 -10.83
CA ALA A 334 -7.50 8.20 -9.56
C ALA A 334 -7.50 7.22 -8.39
N THR A 335 -6.69 7.48 -7.35
CA THR A 335 -6.59 6.68 -6.13
C THR A 335 -7.90 6.68 -5.34
N ILE A 336 -8.57 7.82 -5.28
CA ILE A 336 -9.99 7.90 -4.92
C ILE A 336 -10.68 8.78 -5.95
N ASP A 337 -11.94 8.47 -6.25
CA ASP A 337 -12.85 9.33 -7.00
C ASP A 337 -14.22 9.26 -6.34
N LEU A 338 -14.44 10.16 -5.37
CA LEU A 338 -15.59 10.13 -4.48
C LEU A 338 -16.45 11.37 -4.68
N LYS A 339 -17.76 11.15 -4.72
CA LYS A 339 -18.81 12.19 -4.78
C LYS A 339 -19.60 12.18 -3.48
N TRP A 340 -20.06 13.35 -3.05
CA TRP A 340 -20.96 13.51 -1.90
C TRP A 340 -21.95 14.66 -2.16
N GLY A 341 -22.97 14.76 -1.29
CA GLY A 341 -24.10 15.66 -1.50
C GLY A 341 -25.17 15.08 -2.45
N ASP A 342 -26.31 15.76 -2.52
CA ASP A 342 -27.46 15.33 -3.33
C ASP A 342 -27.15 15.38 -4.83
N GLU A 343 -27.71 14.45 -5.62
CA GLU A 343 -27.48 14.39 -7.07
C GLU A 343 -27.81 15.70 -7.80
N ALA A 344 -28.82 16.45 -7.34
CA ALA A 344 -29.19 17.75 -7.90
C ALA A 344 -28.08 18.80 -7.78
N LYS A 345 -27.17 18.66 -6.81
CA LYS A 345 -26.04 19.57 -6.58
C LYS A 345 -24.83 19.22 -7.44
N HIS A 346 -24.90 18.14 -8.22
CA HIS A 346 -23.83 17.74 -9.14
C HIS A 346 -24.03 18.34 -10.53
N GLU A 347 -25.11 19.08 -10.76
CA GLU A 347 -25.33 19.87 -11.97
C GLU A 347 -24.44 21.13 -11.93
N ASN A 348 -23.62 21.33 -12.97
CA ASN A 348 -22.72 22.49 -13.15
C ASN A 348 -21.53 22.60 -12.16
N LEU A 349 -20.83 21.49 -11.90
CA LEU A 349 -19.56 21.53 -11.17
C LEU A 349 -18.41 22.01 -12.06
N GLU A 350 -17.64 22.99 -11.58
CA GLU A 350 -16.33 23.36 -12.12
C GLU A 350 -15.22 22.55 -11.45
N MET A 351 -14.06 22.47 -12.09
CA MET A 351 -12.93 21.67 -11.62
C MET A 351 -11.71 22.57 -11.41
N VAL A 352 -11.16 22.53 -10.20
CA VAL A 352 -9.83 23.07 -9.90
C VAL A 352 -8.84 21.93 -9.73
N LYS A 353 -7.70 22.05 -10.40
CA LYS A 353 -6.56 21.14 -10.24
C LYS A 353 -5.60 21.69 -9.20
N ILE A 354 -5.35 20.90 -8.16
CA ILE A 354 -4.37 21.21 -7.11
C ILE A 354 -3.17 20.29 -7.30
N GLU A 355 -2.03 20.87 -7.65
CA GLU A 355 -0.77 20.16 -7.88
C GLU A 355 0.13 20.22 -6.65
N GLY A 356 1.15 19.35 -6.60
CA GLY A 356 2.16 19.38 -5.55
C GLY A 356 1.74 18.77 -4.21
N LEU A 357 0.67 17.97 -4.15
CA LEU A 357 0.15 17.32 -2.94
C LEU A 357 1.05 16.15 -2.47
N ARG A 358 2.29 16.44 -2.08
CA ARG A 358 3.31 15.46 -1.67
C ARG A 358 2.93 14.67 -0.41
N SER A 359 2.04 15.21 0.43
CA SER A 359 1.51 14.52 1.61
C SER A 359 0.39 13.53 1.29
N VAL A 360 -0.19 13.59 0.09
CA VAL A 360 -1.21 12.65 -0.40
C VAL A 360 -0.53 11.50 -1.13
N THR A 361 -0.11 10.49 -0.37
CA THR A 361 0.74 9.39 -0.85
C THR A 361 0.00 8.07 -1.02
N CYS A 362 -1.20 7.92 -0.49
CA CYS A 362 -1.97 6.68 -0.57
C CYS A 362 -3.48 6.89 -0.28
N TYR A 363 -4.25 5.81 -0.20
CA TYR A 363 -5.68 5.83 0.15
C TYR A 363 -5.95 6.59 1.46
N GLY A 364 -5.25 6.28 2.54
CA GLY A 364 -5.50 6.89 3.86
C GLY A 364 -5.29 8.41 3.87
N SER A 365 -4.20 8.89 3.27
CA SER A 365 -3.96 10.32 3.12
C SER A 365 -4.95 10.98 2.15
N SER A 366 -5.40 10.26 1.10
CA SER A 366 -6.44 10.75 0.18
C SER A 366 -7.79 10.89 0.87
N MET A 367 -8.14 9.95 1.75
CA MET A 367 -9.36 10.03 2.56
C MET A 367 -9.30 11.16 3.59
N ALA A 368 -8.14 11.41 4.20
CA ALA A 368 -7.94 12.57 5.07
C ALA A 368 -8.10 13.89 4.30
N PHE A 369 -7.56 13.97 3.08
CA PHE A 369 -7.74 15.11 2.19
C PHE A 369 -9.21 15.31 1.80
N LYS A 370 -9.91 14.24 1.42
CA LYS A 370 -11.36 14.24 1.15
C LYS A 370 -12.16 14.71 2.36
N ALA A 371 -11.86 14.22 3.57
CA ALA A 371 -12.57 14.60 4.78
C ALA A 371 -12.37 16.07 5.16
N LYS A 372 -11.29 16.70 4.72
CA LYS A 372 -11.08 18.15 4.85
C LYS A 372 -11.99 18.91 3.89
N LEU A 373 -12.01 18.51 2.62
CA LEU A 373 -12.82 19.12 1.56
C LEU A 373 -14.33 18.93 1.75
N GLU A 374 -14.76 17.80 2.32
CA GLU A 374 -16.17 17.53 2.61
C GLU A 374 -16.79 18.52 3.61
N LYS A 375 -15.95 19.19 4.42
CA LYS A 375 -16.40 20.24 5.34
C LYS A 375 -16.60 21.59 4.65
N VAL A 376 -16.12 21.76 3.42
CA VAL A 376 -16.22 23.00 2.66
C VAL A 376 -17.54 23.00 1.89
N PRO A 377 -18.49 23.89 2.22
CA PRO A 377 -19.74 24.01 1.47
C PRO A 377 -19.44 24.32 0.00
N GLY A 378 -20.21 23.73 -0.93
CA GLY A 378 -19.99 23.91 -2.37
C GLY A 378 -19.01 22.93 -3.01
N VAL A 379 -18.22 22.17 -2.25
CA VAL A 379 -17.37 21.09 -2.80
C VAL A 379 -18.13 19.76 -2.74
N TYR A 380 -18.21 19.06 -3.88
CA TYR A 380 -19.08 17.88 -4.01
C TYR A 380 -18.37 16.63 -4.54
N ARG A 381 -17.15 16.74 -5.07
CA ARG A 381 -16.36 15.60 -5.51
C ARG A 381 -14.87 15.87 -5.45
N VAL A 382 -14.08 14.86 -5.12
CA VAL A 382 -12.62 14.91 -5.25
C VAL A 382 -12.09 13.64 -5.92
N ALA A 383 -11.14 13.83 -6.83
CA ALA A 383 -10.35 12.75 -7.41
C ALA A 383 -8.86 12.99 -7.11
N THR A 384 -8.19 12.07 -6.40
CA THR A 384 -6.75 12.21 -6.08
C THR A 384 -5.90 11.31 -6.97
N PHE A 385 -4.72 11.78 -7.35
CA PHE A 385 -3.78 11.12 -8.25
C PHE A 385 -2.41 11.09 -7.59
N VAL A 386 -2.18 10.05 -6.80
CA VAL A 386 -0.98 9.91 -5.96
C VAL A 386 0.31 9.87 -6.79
N LYS A 387 0.31 9.17 -7.93
CA LYS A 387 1.51 8.93 -8.74
C LYS A 387 2.17 10.23 -9.22
N HIS A 388 1.37 11.23 -9.59
CA HIS A 388 1.85 12.57 -9.96
C HIS A 388 1.48 13.65 -8.94
N SER A 389 1.09 13.25 -7.71
CA SER A 389 0.83 14.14 -6.58
C SER A 389 -0.10 15.33 -6.88
N TYR A 390 -1.25 15.08 -7.50
CA TYR A 390 -2.29 16.11 -7.71
C TYR A 390 -3.68 15.62 -7.32
N ALA A 391 -4.62 16.55 -7.18
CA ALA A 391 -6.04 16.24 -7.01
C ALA A 391 -6.91 17.19 -7.84
N ASN A 392 -7.97 16.63 -8.41
CA ASN A 392 -9.02 17.40 -9.07
C ASN A 392 -10.18 17.54 -8.08
N VAL A 393 -10.49 18.78 -7.70
CA VAL A 393 -11.60 19.12 -6.80
C VAL A 393 -12.71 19.73 -7.64
N TYR A 394 -13.91 19.17 -7.49
CA TYR A 394 -15.10 19.62 -8.22
C TYR A 394 -16.02 20.36 -7.27
N TYR A 395 -16.38 21.58 -7.63
CA TYR A 395 -17.10 22.51 -6.78
C TYR A 395 -18.15 23.31 -7.57
N ASN A 396 -19.14 23.84 -6.84
CA ASN A 396 -20.14 24.74 -7.39
C ASN A 396 -19.66 26.20 -7.26
N PRO A 397 -19.37 26.90 -8.38
CA PRO A 397 -18.85 28.27 -8.35
C PRO A 397 -19.84 29.29 -7.76
N THR A 398 -21.14 28.96 -7.64
CA THR A 398 -22.11 29.84 -6.96
C THR A 398 -22.03 29.76 -5.44
N GLU A 399 -21.43 28.71 -4.89
CA GLU A 399 -21.35 28.47 -3.43
C GLU A 399 -19.96 28.76 -2.86
N VAL A 400 -18.90 28.50 -3.64
CA VAL A 400 -17.52 28.63 -3.18
C VAL A 400 -16.60 29.05 -4.33
N THR A 401 -15.56 29.82 -4.02
CA THR A 401 -14.54 30.22 -4.99
C THR A 401 -13.32 29.31 -4.89
N GLU A 402 -12.51 29.29 -5.96
CA GLU A 402 -11.24 28.57 -5.96
C GLU A 402 -10.31 29.00 -4.81
N GLU A 403 -10.21 30.30 -4.52
CA GLU A 403 -9.33 30.77 -3.44
C GLU A 403 -9.79 30.22 -2.09
N LYS A 404 -11.10 30.19 -1.83
CA LYS A 404 -11.63 29.65 -0.58
C LYS A 404 -11.34 28.16 -0.43
N ILE A 405 -11.38 27.39 -1.53
CA ILE A 405 -10.97 25.98 -1.50
C ILE A 405 -9.48 25.87 -1.16
N ARG A 406 -8.64 26.68 -1.80
CA ARG A 406 -7.18 26.71 -1.54
C ARG A 406 -6.85 27.10 -0.09
N GLU A 407 -7.59 28.02 0.50
CA GLU A 407 -7.48 28.41 1.91
C GLU A 407 -7.81 27.22 2.82
N GLU A 408 -8.95 26.58 2.60
CA GLU A 408 -9.44 25.50 3.44
C GLU A 408 -8.58 24.23 3.34
N ILE A 409 -7.94 23.95 2.19
CA ILE A 409 -6.99 22.83 2.07
C ILE A 409 -5.63 23.14 2.69
N TYR A 410 -5.26 24.42 2.81
CA TYR A 410 -3.95 24.82 3.30
C TYR A 410 -3.75 24.44 4.76
N VAL A 411 -2.54 23.99 5.09
CA VAL A 411 -2.13 23.70 6.46
C VAL A 411 -0.86 24.51 6.74
N PRO A 412 -0.97 25.60 7.52
CA PRO A 412 0.19 26.36 7.95
C PRO A 412 1.25 25.44 8.54
N SER A 413 2.47 25.59 8.07
CA SER A 413 3.56 24.69 8.39
C SER A 413 4.80 25.51 8.73
N LYS A 414 5.63 24.94 9.58
CA LYS A 414 6.83 25.60 10.10
C LYS A 414 7.97 24.61 10.16
N PHE A 415 9.17 25.10 9.90
CA PHE A 415 10.37 24.29 9.90
C PHE A 415 11.51 25.05 10.56
N LYS A 416 12.04 24.46 11.64
CA LYS A 416 13.24 24.97 12.30
C LYS A 416 14.49 24.43 11.57
N ILE A 417 15.24 25.32 10.96
CA ILE A 417 16.47 25.04 10.22
C ILE A 417 17.62 24.78 11.21
N ASN A 418 17.87 25.76 12.09
CA ASN A 418 18.92 25.75 13.10
C ASN A 418 18.44 26.46 14.37
N THR A 419 18.96 26.05 15.53
CA THR A 419 18.70 26.78 16.78
C THR A 419 19.60 28.01 16.85
N PRO A 420 19.07 29.22 17.06
CA PRO A 420 19.88 30.42 17.26
C PRO A 420 20.85 30.26 18.44
N PRO A 421 22.10 30.74 18.32
CA PRO A 421 23.04 30.80 19.43
C PRO A 421 22.47 31.56 20.64
N ALA A 422 22.99 31.29 21.84
CA ALA A 422 22.46 31.85 23.09
C ALA A 422 22.73 33.36 23.25
N ASP A 423 23.72 33.89 22.55
CA ASP A 423 24.12 35.30 22.51
C ASP A 423 23.27 36.14 21.54
N VAL A 424 22.49 35.50 20.67
CA VAL A 424 21.59 36.19 19.73
C VAL A 424 20.31 36.60 20.45
N ASN A 425 20.12 37.91 20.65
CA ASN A 425 18.91 38.44 21.30
C ASN A 425 17.79 38.77 20.31
N GLN A 426 18.14 39.18 19.08
CA GLN A 426 17.22 39.57 18.03
C GLN A 426 17.47 38.77 16.76
N ILE A 427 16.40 38.39 16.09
CA ILE A 427 16.39 37.62 14.85
C ILE A 427 15.68 38.46 13.79
N LYS A 428 16.29 38.56 12.61
CA LYS A 428 15.72 39.25 11.46
C LYS A 428 14.64 38.37 10.84
N VAL A 429 13.48 38.96 10.56
CA VAL A 429 12.36 38.30 9.87
C VAL A 429 12.15 39.00 8.54
N ILE A 430 12.26 38.23 7.46
CA ILE A 430 11.93 38.69 6.11
C ILE A 430 10.73 37.89 5.60
N THR A 431 9.95 38.50 4.73
CA THR A 431 8.76 37.89 4.16
C THR A 431 8.93 37.76 2.65
N ILE A 432 8.82 36.54 2.14
CA ILE A 432 8.77 36.27 0.70
C ILE A 432 7.38 35.77 0.31
N TYR A 433 7.03 35.99 -0.95
CA TYR A 433 5.80 35.52 -1.56
C TYR A 433 6.13 34.41 -2.55
N THR A 434 5.41 33.29 -2.44
CA THR A 434 5.67 32.08 -3.23
C THR A 434 4.39 31.50 -3.81
N GLU A 435 4.52 30.76 -4.91
CA GLU A 435 3.46 29.98 -5.53
C GLU A 435 3.84 28.50 -5.61
N LYS A 436 2.84 27.65 -5.85
CA LYS A 436 2.97 26.17 -5.93
C LYS A 436 3.52 25.49 -4.66
N MET A 437 3.45 26.17 -3.51
CA MET A 437 3.97 25.69 -2.21
C MET A 437 2.83 25.33 -1.23
N TYR A 438 1.90 24.49 -1.69
CA TYR A 438 0.61 24.26 -1.01
C TYR A 438 0.58 23.02 -0.10
N ASP A 439 1.61 22.17 -0.12
CA ASP A 439 1.67 21.00 0.74
C ASP A 439 2.37 21.31 2.07
N ARG A 440 1.90 20.68 3.16
CA ARG A 440 2.50 20.83 4.50
C ARG A 440 3.98 20.46 4.57
N MET A 441 4.48 19.64 3.64
CA MET A 441 5.88 19.23 3.58
C MET A 441 6.77 20.22 2.84
N ASP A 442 6.20 21.08 2.00
CA ASP A 442 6.97 22.01 1.16
C ASP A 442 7.87 22.96 1.98
N PRO A 443 7.42 23.51 3.12
CA PRO A 443 8.25 24.33 4.00
C PRO A 443 9.48 23.58 4.52
N ASN A 444 9.39 22.26 4.70
CA ASN A 444 10.54 21.46 5.14
C ASN A 444 11.58 21.33 4.02
N TYR A 445 11.16 21.21 2.76
CA TYR A 445 12.07 21.10 1.63
C TYR A 445 12.81 22.42 1.38
N LEU A 446 12.11 23.55 1.38
CA LEU A 446 12.73 24.87 1.30
C LEU A 446 13.68 25.09 2.49
N GLY A 447 13.26 24.71 3.70
CA GLY A 447 14.10 24.82 4.89
C GLY A 447 15.36 23.96 4.82
N MET A 448 15.28 22.78 4.22
CA MET A 448 16.43 21.93 3.95
C MET A 448 17.39 22.53 2.90
N GLN A 449 16.86 23.14 1.83
CA GLN A 449 17.67 23.85 0.84
C GLN A 449 18.44 25.00 1.50
N LEU A 450 17.75 25.83 2.28
CA LEU A 450 18.36 26.91 3.05
C LEU A 450 19.40 26.39 4.04
N ARG A 451 19.15 25.25 4.70
CA ARG A 451 20.13 24.60 5.59
C ARG A 451 21.41 24.21 4.86
N ASN A 452 21.28 23.65 3.66
CA ASN A 452 22.40 23.16 2.87
C ASN A 452 23.21 24.29 2.22
N SER A 453 22.62 25.49 2.10
CA SER A 453 23.32 26.68 1.58
C SER A 453 24.46 27.18 2.47
N GLY A 454 24.45 26.82 3.76
CA GLY A 454 25.42 27.30 4.75
C GLY A 454 25.19 28.73 5.25
N LYS A 455 24.18 29.45 4.75
CA LYS A 455 23.78 30.78 5.26
C LYS A 455 23.10 30.68 6.64
N ALA A 456 23.13 31.77 7.40
CA ALA A 456 22.64 31.81 8.78
C ALA A 456 21.11 31.97 8.89
N TYR A 457 20.37 30.96 8.40
CA TYR A 457 18.92 30.85 8.60
C TYR A 457 18.59 29.97 9.82
N TYR A 458 17.61 30.41 10.60
CA TYR A 458 17.16 29.75 11.82
C TYR A 458 15.86 28.97 11.62
N GLY A 459 14.94 29.45 10.80
CA GLY A 459 13.69 28.75 10.55
C GLY A 459 12.81 29.45 9.53
N LEU A 460 11.66 28.86 9.26
CA LEU A 460 10.62 29.45 8.44
C LEU A 460 9.23 29.02 8.89
N GLU A 461 8.24 29.83 8.58
CA GLU A 461 6.82 29.53 8.77
C GLU A 461 6.03 30.04 7.58
N THR A 462 4.91 29.39 7.32
CA THR A 462 4.05 29.75 6.20
C THR A 462 2.65 30.09 6.65
N GLU A 463 2.06 31.07 5.98
CA GLU A 463 0.73 31.60 6.25
C GLU A 463 -0.06 31.69 4.96
N TYR A 464 -1.31 31.23 5.00
CA TYR A 464 -2.14 31.26 3.80
C TYR A 464 -2.37 32.69 3.32
N SER A 465 -2.05 32.92 2.06
CA SER A 465 -2.28 34.16 1.30
C SER A 465 -2.11 33.82 -0.18
N CYS A 466 -2.59 34.70 -1.06
CA CYS A 466 -2.43 34.55 -2.50
C CYS A 466 -1.73 35.80 -3.03
N PRO A 467 -0.41 35.75 -3.32
CA PRO A 467 0.49 34.59 -3.23
C PRO A 467 0.85 34.18 -1.79
N LEU A 468 1.39 32.97 -1.59
CA LEU A 468 1.66 32.40 -0.27
C LEU A 468 2.77 33.15 0.46
N THR A 469 2.48 33.59 1.69
CA THR A 469 3.42 34.24 2.59
C THR A 469 4.31 33.22 3.27
N VAL A 470 5.62 33.35 3.08
CA VAL A 470 6.65 32.58 3.78
C VAL A 470 7.51 33.56 4.58
N ARG A 471 7.51 33.43 5.90
CA ARG A 471 8.38 34.22 6.78
C ARG A 471 9.65 33.43 7.05
N LEU A 472 10.79 34.02 6.71
CA LEU A 472 12.11 33.45 6.96
C LEU A 472 12.75 34.15 8.15
N TYR A 473 13.30 33.36 9.06
CA TYR A 473 14.01 33.81 10.25
C TYR A 473 15.51 33.63 10.03
N MET A 474 16.29 34.71 10.10
CA MET A 474 17.72 34.71 9.80
C MET A 474 18.53 35.60 10.75
N ASP A 475 19.85 35.46 10.72
CA ASP A 475 20.76 36.29 11.50
C ASP A 475 20.65 37.79 11.14
N MET A 476 20.85 38.66 12.12
CA MET A 476 20.85 40.11 11.91
C MET A 476 21.93 40.55 10.92
N ASN A 477 23.07 39.86 10.91
CA ASN A 477 24.21 40.19 10.06
C ASN A 477 24.16 39.51 8.68
N GLU A 478 23.30 38.52 8.49
CA GLU A 478 23.15 37.86 7.20
C GLU A 478 22.45 38.82 6.21
N PRO A 479 23.02 39.07 5.02
CA PRO A 479 22.43 39.94 4.02
C PRO A 479 21.17 39.32 3.41
N VAL A 480 20.19 40.17 3.13
CA VAL A 480 19.00 39.77 2.37
C VAL A 480 19.34 39.87 0.89
N ASP A 481 19.28 38.74 0.20
CA ASP A 481 19.73 38.57 -1.18
C ASP A 481 18.58 37.92 -1.97
N GLU A 482 17.88 38.74 -2.75
CA GLU A 482 16.67 38.33 -3.48
C GLU A 482 16.98 37.31 -4.57
N ASP A 483 18.04 37.53 -5.36
CA ASP A 483 18.50 36.61 -6.40
C ASP A 483 18.82 35.22 -5.80
N PHE A 484 19.44 35.20 -4.61
CA PHE A 484 19.67 33.94 -3.90
C PHE A 484 18.36 33.27 -3.47
N LEU A 485 17.41 34.02 -2.89
CA LEU A 485 16.13 33.48 -2.45
C LEU A 485 15.31 32.92 -3.61
N GLU A 486 15.28 33.64 -4.74
CA GLU A 486 14.69 33.19 -5.99
C GLU A 486 15.33 31.87 -6.44
N SER A 487 16.67 31.81 -6.50
CA SER A 487 17.40 30.58 -6.91
C SER A 487 17.15 29.37 -6.01
N MET A 488 16.87 29.59 -4.72
CA MET A 488 16.55 28.51 -3.78
C MET A 488 15.10 28.05 -3.95
N VAL A 489 14.15 28.99 -4.02
CA VAL A 489 12.72 28.68 -4.18
C VAL A 489 12.46 27.98 -5.52
N GLU A 490 13.04 28.48 -6.61
CA GLU A 490 12.81 27.95 -7.96
C GLU A 490 13.63 26.70 -8.31
N LEU A 491 14.35 26.14 -7.34
CA LEU A 491 15.10 24.91 -7.50
C LEU A 491 14.16 23.78 -7.95
N LYS A 492 14.53 23.05 -9.02
CA LYS A 492 13.69 21.99 -9.61
C LYS A 492 13.84 20.62 -8.94
N GLU A 493 15.00 20.33 -8.38
CA GLU A 493 15.29 19.05 -7.74
C GLU A 493 16.08 19.26 -6.44
N LEU A 494 15.64 18.61 -5.36
CA LEU A 494 16.33 18.55 -4.08
C LEU A 494 16.89 17.15 -3.85
N ASP A 495 18.20 17.09 -3.62
CA ASP A 495 18.92 15.88 -3.24
C ASP A 495 18.82 15.63 -1.71
N MET A 496 18.06 14.62 -1.30
CA MET A 496 17.94 14.23 0.10
C MET A 496 18.78 13.00 0.44
N PRO A 497 19.73 13.08 1.39
CA PRO A 497 20.47 11.91 1.82
C PRO A 497 19.55 10.90 2.53
N VAL A 498 19.70 9.62 2.22
CA VAL A 498 18.90 8.52 2.80
C VAL A 498 19.71 7.80 3.88
N HIS A 499 19.05 7.42 4.98
CA HIS A 499 19.66 6.55 5.99
C HIS A 499 20.11 5.22 5.36
N GLY A 500 21.41 4.93 5.44
CA GLY A 500 22.04 3.75 4.82
C GLY A 500 22.92 4.04 3.61
N GLY A 501 23.07 5.31 3.22
CA GLY A 501 23.90 5.73 2.09
C GLY A 501 23.10 5.80 0.79
N GLY A 502 23.17 6.92 0.10
CA GLY A 502 22.41 7.21 -1.12
C GLY A 502 21.69 8.56 -1.05
N VAL A 503 21.24 9.04 -2.20
CA VAL A 503 20.51 10.30 -2.38
C VAL A 503 19.17 9.99 -3.03
N ARG A 504 18.08 10.50 -2.43
CA ARG A 504 16.74 10.49 -3.00
C ARG A 504 16.50 11.87 -3.60
N LYS A 505 16.25 11.91 -4.90
CA LYS A 505 15.82 13.13 -5.61
C LYS A 505 14.35 13.41 -5.32
N ILE A 506 14.05 14.65 -4.98
CA ILE A 506 12.69 15.14 -4.78
C ILE A 506 12.47 16.29 -5.75
N GLU A 507 11.47 16.15 -6.61
CA GLU A 507 11.03 17.23 -7.48
C GLU A 507 10.32 18.30 -6.65
N VAL A 508 10.84 19.51 -6.71
CA VAL A 508 10.34 20.74 -6.07
C VAL A 508 10.16 21.74 -7.20
N ASP A 509 9.00 22.40 -7.32
CA ASP A 509 8.71 23.30 -8.46
C ASP A 509 7.97 24.52 -7.93
N TYR A 510 8.58 25.20 -6.95
CA TYR A 510 8.01 26.41 -6.37
C TYR A 510 8.32 27.61 -7.27
N GLU A 511 7.49 28.64 -7.18
CA GLU A 511 7.66 29.88 -7.92
C GLU A 511 7.89 31.03 -6.94
N PHE A 512 8.92 31.83 -7.18
CA PHE A 512 9.20 33.01 -6.39
C PHE A 512 8.44 34.21 -6.97
N ILE A 513 7.63 34.88 -6.17
CA ILE A 513 6.81 36.02 -6.63
C ILE A 513 7.44 37.35 -6.24
N GLY A 514 8.09 37.41 -5.07
CA GLY A 514 8.80 38.61 -4.65
C GLY A 514 9.12 38.64 -3.16
N LEU A 515 9.95 39.61 -2.79
CA LEU A 515 10.31 39.93 -1.41
C LEU A 515 9.50 41.15 -0.91
N ALA A 516 8.96 41.08 0.30
CA ALA A 516 8.27 42.21 0.92
C ALA A 516 9.24 43.34 1.28
N GLU A 517 8.78 44.59 1.20
CA GLU A 517 9.59 45.75 1.59
C GLU A 517 9.81 45.81 3.11
N GLY A 518 11.08 45.82 3.53
CA GLY A 518 11.49 45.94 4.93
C GLY A 518 11.73 44.59 5.63
N SER A 519 12.23 44.67 6.85
CA SER A 519 12.47 43.50 7.71
C SER A 519 11.90 43.75 9.10
N ASP A 520 11.24 42.75 9.66
CA ASP A 520 10.79 42.76 11.05
C ASP A 520 11.86 42.12 11.95
N THR A 521 11.71 42.23 13.27
CA THR A 521 12.60 41.62 14.25
C THR A 521 11.83 40.91 15.34
N VAL A 522 12.31 39.73 15.73
CA VAL A 522 11.73 38.93 16.81
C VAL A 522 12.79 38.58 17.84
N SER A 523 12.40 38.41 19.10
CA SER A 523 13.32 37.94 20.13
C SER A 523 13.60 36.44 19.98
N ARG A 524 14.76 35.99 20.47
CA ARG A 524 15.12 34.56 20.45
C ARG A 524 14.07 33.68 21.12
N ILE A 525 13.56 34.08 22.28
CA ILE A 525 12.55 33.31 23.02
C ILE A 525 11.23 33.20 22.25
N GLU A 526 10.79 34.30 21.61
CA GLU A 526 9.56 34.31 20.81
C GLU A 526 9.72 33.42 19.58
N PHE A 527 10.89 33.45 18.91
CA PHE A 527 11.20 32.51 17.83
C PHE A 527 11.14 31.04 18.29
N LEU A 528 11.76 30.71 19.41
CA LEU A 528 11.77 29.34 19.95
C LEU A 528 10.35 28.87 20.26
N ARG A 529 9.52 29.73 20.88
CA ARG A 529 8.10 29.45 21.17
C ARG A 529 7.29 29.25 19.89
N ARG A 530 7.46 30.13 18.89
CA ARG A 530 6.78 30.03 17.59
C ARG A 530 7.14 28.75 16.84
N GLN A 531 8.41 28.36 16.83
CA GLN A 531 8.87 27.17 16.13
C GLN A 531 8.63 25.86 16.90
N PHE A 532 8.36 25.93 18.20
CA PHE A 532 8.06 24.74 19.00
C PHE A 532 6.61 24.29 18.83
N SER A 533 6.40 22.97 18.72
CA SER A 533 5.08 22.37 18.58
C SER A 533 4.64 21.79 19.91
N ASN A 534 3.80 22.55 20.63
CA ASN A 534 3.32 22.15 21.95
C ASN A 534 2.47 20.86 21.87
N PHE A 535 2.81 19.90 22.71
CA PHE A 535 2.00 18.74 23.05
C PHE A 535 1.29 18.98 24.39
N SER A 536 -0.03 18.79 24.43
CA SER A 536 -0.86 18.96 25.63
C SER A 536 -1.95 17.90 25.68
N VAL A 537 -2.08 17.20 26.80
CA VAL A 537 -3.11 16.16 27.02
C VAL A 537 -3.60 16.24 28.46
N ASN A 538 -4.92 16.25 28.62
CA ASN A 538 -5.60 16.19 29.92
C ASN A 538 -6.11 14.77 30.21
N PHE A 539 -5.87 14.27 31.42
CA PHE A 539 -6.25 12.93 31.85
C PHE A 539 -7.62 12.92 32.50
N LYS A 540 -8.69 12.82 31.69
CA LYS A 540 -10.09 12.97 32.14
C LYS A 540 -10.45 12.17 33.40
N SER A 541 -10.09 10.88 33.47
CA SER A 541 -10.39 10.02 34.62
C SER A 541 -9.76 10.52 35.92
N ASN A 542 -8.54 11.05 35.84
CA ASN A 542 -7.85 11.58 37.00
C ASN A 542 -8.32 13.00 37.33
N GLN A 543 -8.67 13.80 36.33
CA GLN A 543 -9.26 15.12 36.55
C GLN A 543 -10.58 15.01 37.32
N GLU A 544 -11.46 14.09 36.97
CA GLU A 544 -12.74 13.90 37.68
C GLU A 544 -12.55 13.52 39.16
N LYS A 545 -11.45 12.82 39.49
CA LYS A 545 -11.18 12.30 40.82
C LYS A 545 -10.34 13.25 41.69
N TRP A 546 -9.41 13.98 41.09
CA TRP A 546 -8.34 14.69 41.79
C TRP A 546 -8.24 16.19 41.43
N ALA A 547 -8.94 16.69 40.40
CA ALA A 547 -8.86 18.09 40.03
C ALA A 547 -9.54 19.00 41.09
N GLY A 548 -8.99 20.20 41.24
CA GLY A 548 -9.43 21.20 42.23
C GLY A 548 -8.90 20.95 43.65
N GLN A 549 -8.09 19.91 43.86
CA GLN A 549 -7.48 19.57 45.15
C GLN A 549 -5.94 19.66 45.05
N ASN A 550 -5.35 20.63 45.76
CA ASN A 550 -3.90 20.81 45.95
C ASN A 550 -3.04 20.45 44.72
N GLU A 551 -3.26 21.13 43.60
CA GLU A 551 -2.53 20.88 42.36
C GLU A 551 -1.12 21.52 42.39
N ALA A 552 -0.18 20.88 41.71
CA ALA A 552 1.15 21.40 41.45
C ALA A 552 1.61 21.07 40.03
N ILE A 553 2.60 21.82 39.55
CA ILE A 553 3.24 21.61 38.25
C ILE A 553 4.66 21.12 38.50
N TYR A 554 4.95 19.90 38.06
CA TYR A 554 6.31 19.37 38.02
C TYR A 554 6.93 19.67 36.66
N GLU A 555 7.99 20.45 36.64
CA GLU A 555 8.70 20.85 35.42
C GLU A 555 10.02 20.10 35.27
N ILE A 556 10.25 19.54 34.07
CA ILE A 556 11.47 18.81 33.72
C ILE A 556 12.02 19.40 32.44
N ILE A 557 13.32 19.74 32.44
CA ILE A 557 14.02 20.17 31.23
C ILE A 557 14.35 18.93 30.39
N TYR A 558 14.03 18.97 29.10
CA TYR A 558 14.31 17.90 28.16
C TYR A 558 15.02 18.46 26.92
N PRO A 559 16.36 18.44 26.88
CA PRO A 559 17.12 18.96 25.74
C PRO A 559 16.75 18.25 24.44
N GLY A 560 16.44 19.02 23.40
CA GLY A 560 16.09 18.48 22.08
C GLY A 560 14.65 17.98 21.94
N LEU A 561 13.76 18.28 22.89
CA LEU A 561 12.32 17.95 22.83
C LEU A 561 11.64 18.46 21.56
N ASP A 562 12.17 19.51 20.94
CA ASP A 562 11.75 20.06 19.66
C ASP A 562 12.03 19.13 18.46
N LYS A 563 12.90 18.13 18.61
CA LYS A 563 13.23 17.18 17.54
C LYS A 563 12.07 16.20 17.33
N PRO A 564 11.60 16.02 16.07
CA PRO A 564 10.49 15.09 15.76
C PRO A 564 10.70 13.65 16.24
N LEU A 565 11.95 13.16 16.28
CA LEU A 565 12.28 11.82 16.77
C LEU A 565 11.97 11.63 18.25
N ILE A 566 12.03 12.71 19.04
CA ILE A 566 11.77 12.70 20.47
C ILE A 566 10.30 13.02 20.73
N SER A 567 9.76 14.08 20.12
CA SER A 567 8.38 14.50 20.34
C SER A 567 7.34 13.46 19.92
N ARG A 568 7.62 12.64 18.90
CA ARG A 568 6.77 11.49 18.50
C ARG A 568 6.58 10.44 19.59
N ASN A 569 7.45 10.41 20.60
CA ASN A 569 7.37 9.47 21.72
C ASN A 569 6.54 10.00 22.91
N LEU A 570 6.18 11.29 22.93
CA LEU A 570 5.38 11.91 24.00
C LEU A 570 4.01 11.25 24.22
N PRO A 571 3.27 10.79 23.18
CA PRO A 571 2.02 10.07 23.39
C PRO A 571 2.18 8.78 24.22
N TYR A 572 3.32 8.09 24.14
CA TYR A 572 3.57 6.88 24.94
C TYR A 572 3.72 7.22 26.42
N LEU A 573 4.47 8.28 26.74
CA LEU A 573 4.61 8.78 28.11
C LEU A 573 3.24 9.24 28.64
N SER A 574 2.50 10.02 27.85
CA SER A 574 1.16 10.51 28.18
C SER A 574 0.20 9.36 28.49
N ASN A 575 0.17 8.32 27.66
CA ASN A 575 -0.66 7.14 27.88
C ASN A 575 -0.26 6.40 29.17
N HIS A 576 1.03 6.26 29.44
CA HIS A 576 1.53 5.64 30.67
C HIS A 576 1.08 6.41 31.93
N LEU A 577 1.31 7.72 31.95
CA LEU A 577 0.98 8.58 33.09
C LEU A 577 -0.53 8.67 33.32
N SER A 578 -1.35 8.64 32.25
CA SER A 578 -2.81 8.68 32.35
C SER A 578 -3.43 7.52 33.14
N GLN A 579 -2.69 6.42 33.31
CA GLN A 579 -3.14 5.22 34.03
C GLN A 579 -2.74 5.22 35.51
N ILE A 580 -1.93 6.19 35.95
CA ILE A 580 -1.48 6.29 37.34
C ILE A 580 -2.30 7.39 38.02
N ASP A 581 -2.87 7.07 39.19
CA ASP A 581 -3.65 8.00 39.99
C ASP A 581 -2.80 9.24 40.38
N GLY A 582 -3.41 10.43 40.31
CA GLY A 582 -2.79 11.69 40.73
C GLY A 582 -2.17 12.52 39.61
N PHE A 583 -1.88 11.96 38.43
CA PHE A 583 -1.47 12.75 37.27
C PHE A 583 -2.70 13.38 36.60
N LEU A 584 -2.69 14.69 36.36
CA LEU A 584 -3.83 15.43 35.82
C LEU A 584 -3.67 15.80 34.34
N SER A 585 -2.46 16.22 33.94
CA SER A 585 -2.15 16.56 32.56
C SER A 585 -0.66 16.52 32.28
N ILE A 586 -0.30 16.49 31.00
CA ILE A 586 1.05 16.66 30.50
C ILE A 586 1.05 17.73 29.42
N ASN A 587 1.96 18.70 29.55
CA ASN A 587 2.17 19.81 28.65
C ASN A 587 3.65 19.91 28.28
N THR A 588 3.93 20.48 27.11
CA THR A 588 5.31 20.81 26.72
C THR A 588 5.36 22.26 26.28
N LEU A 589 6.44 22.96 26.66
CA LEU A 589 6.62 24.37 26.35
C LEU A 589 8.09 24.77 26.34
N VAL A 590 8.36 26.01 25.93
CA VAL A 590 9.66 26.68 26.10
C VAL A 590 9.56 27.65 27.27
N ASN A 591 10.31 27.39 28.34
CA ASN A 591 10.27 28.20 29.57
C ASN A 591 10.95 29.57 29.35
N ASP A 592 10.92 30.43 30.37
CA ASP A 592 11.53 31.78 30.29
C ASP A 592 13.06 31.74 30.20
N ASN A 593 13.69 30.64 30.64
CA ASN A 593 15.11 30.38 30.48
C ASN A 593 15.49 29.87 29.07
N GLN A 594 14.51 29.77 28.16
CA GLN A 594 14.68 29.32 26.78
C GLN A 594 15.00 27.83 26.65
N ASP A 595 14.68 27.05 27.68
CA ASP A 595 14.80 25.59 27.70
C ASP A 595 13.49 24.93 27.28
N TYR A 596 13.60 23.79 26.61
CA TYR A 596 12.44 22.95 26.30
C TYR A 596 12.08 22.11 27.52
N CYS A 597 10.83 22.19 27.94
CA CYS A 597 10.36 21.58 29.17
C CYS A 597 9.12 20.70 28.95
N ILE A 598 9.04 19.65 29.76
CA ILE A 598 7.83 18.85 29.99
C ILE A 598 7.27 19.28 31.34
N GLN A 599 6.04 19.77 31.35
CA GLN A 599 5.30 20.12 32.54
C GLN A 599 4.22 19.08 32.80
N ILE A 600 4.23 18.52 33.99
CA ILE A 600 3.26 17.52 34.43
C ILE A 600 2.45 18.16 35.56
N THR A 601 1.15 18.35 35.34
CA THR A 601 0.24 18.79 36.40
C THR A 601 -0.22 17.57 37.19
N TYR A 602 -0.14 17.63 38.51
CA TYR A 602 -0.47 16.52 39.40
C TYR A 602 -1.12 17.01 40.71
N SER A 603 -1.81 16.11 41.42
CA SER A 603 -2.36 16.39 42.76
C SER A 603 -1.36 15.98 43.85
N LYS A 604 -1.02 16.92 44.74
CA LYS A 604 -0.13 16.68 45.90
C LYS A 604 -0.70 15.70 46.91
N ASP A 605 -2.01 15.45 46.87
CA ASP A 605 -2.67 14.50 47.77
C ASP A 605 -2.43 13.04 47.35
N ALA A 606 -2.10 12.81 46.06
CA ALA A 606 -1.83 11.49 45.50
C ALA A 606 -0.34 11.25 45.20
N LEU A 607 0.38 12.28 44.75
CA LEU A 607 1.75 12.17 44.26
C LEU A 607 2.69 13.18 44.92
N ASP A 608 3.97 12.80 44.98
CA ASP A 608 5.10 13.63 45.36
C ASP A 608 6.17 13.58 44.25
N GLU A 609 7.20 14.41 44.35
CA GLU A 609 8.25 14.49 43.31
C GLU A 609 9.00 13.18 43.09
N ASP A 610 9.18 12.37 44.14
CA ASP A 610 9.89 11.09 44.04
C ASP A 610 9.06 10.06 43.27
N LYS A 611 7.75 9.98 43.54
CA LYS A 611 6.82 9.12 42.80
C LYS A 611 6.68 9.54 41.35
N ILE A 612 6.68 10.85 41.07
CA ILE A 612 6.65 11.35 39.70
C ILE A 612 7.92 10.93 38.97
N TRP A 613 9.08 11.11 39.60
CA TRP A 613 10.36 10.72 39.03
C TRP A 613 10.46 9.21 38.78
N GLU A 614 10.00 8.39 39.73
CA GLU A 614 9.94 6.94 39.58
C GLU A 614 9.03 6.50 38.42
N ALA A 615 7.87 7.15 38.27
CA ALA A 615 6.92 6.83 37.21
C ALA A 615 7.49 7.12 35.81
N ILE A 616 8.17 8.25 35.62
CA ILE A 616 8.71 8.63 34.30
C ILE A 616 10.00 7.89 33.95
N THR A 617 10.80 7.49 34.95
CA THR A 617 12.09 6.80 34.74
C THR A 617 11.96 5.27 34.67
N ARG A 618 10.74 4.75 34.80
CA ARG A 618 10.48 3.31 34.73
C ARG A 618 10.95 2.73 33.39
N ALA A 619 11.70 1.62 33.45
CA ALA A 619 12.25 0.97 32.24
C ALA A 619 11.17 0.49 31.26
N LYS A 620 9.97 0.19 31.76
CA LYS A 620 8.82 -0.24 30.98
C LYS A 620 7.60 0.60 31.30
N TRP A 621 6.86 0.94 30.27
CA TRP A 621 5.62 1.70 30.34
C TRP A 621 4.43 0.84 29.98
N ASN A 622 3.35 1.01 30.74
CA ASN A 622 2.05 0.42 30.44
C ASN A 622 1.35 1.26 29.37
N ILE A 623 0.95 0.65 28.27
CA ILE A 623 0.20 1.30 27.18
C ILE A 623 -1.13 0.61 27.04
N LYS A 624 -2.20 1.39 27.19
CA LYS A 624 -3.56 0.96 26.94
C LYS A 624 -3.94 1.25 25.49
N ASP A 625 -4.33 0.22 24.76
CA ASP A 625 -4.81 0.34 23.37
C ASP A 625 -6.28 0.80 23.29
N ARG A 626 -6.84 0.88 22.07
CA ARG A 626 -8.21 1.35 21.83
C ARG A 626 -9.25 0.36 22.32
N GLU A 627 -8.90 -0.93 22.33
CA GLU A 627 -9.71 -2.04 22.82
C GLU A 627 -9.66 -2.17 24.35
N GLY A 628 -8.81 -1.39 25.01
CA GLY A 628 -8.66 -1.34 26.46
C GLY A 628 -7.71 -2.38 27.03
N VAL A 629 -6.98 -3.10 26.19
CA VAL A 629 -5.95 -4.06 26.60
C VAL A 629 -4.68 -3.28 26.98
N VAL A 630 -4.10 -3.64 28.12
CA VAL A 630 -2.86 -3.03 28.61
C VAL A 630 -1.69 -3.92 28.23
N SER A 631 -0.69 -3.32 27.58
CA SER A 631 0.56 -3.98 27.18
C SER A 631 1.77 -3.23 27.73
N GLU A 632 2.84 -3.96 28.05
CA GLU A 632 4.11 -3.33 28.46
C GLU A 632 5.01 -3.09 27.24
N VAL A 633 5.56 -1.88 27.15
CA VAL A 633 6.57 -1.52 26.14
C VAL A 633 7.80 -0.91 26.81
N ASP A 634 8.96 -1.03 26.18
CA ASP A 634 10.16 -0.34 26.67
C ASP A 634 9.98 1.18 26.61
N ALA A 635 10.49 1.88 27.64
CA ALA A 635 10.45 3.34 27.72
C ALA A 635 11.05 3.98 26.46
N LYS A 636 10.32 4.94 25.90
CA LYS A 636 10.69 5.62 24.64
C LYS A 636 11.40 6.96 24.85
N LEU A 637 11.46 7.43 26.10
CA LEU A 637 12.20 8.61 26.52
C LEU A 637 13.05 8.25 27.73
N SER A 638 14.25 8.82 27.80
CA SER A 638 15.16 8.73 28.95
C SER A 638 15.27 10.09 29.62
N PHE A 639 15.24 10.11 30.95
CA PHE A 639 15.39 11.31 31.77
C PHE A 639 16.66 11.19 32.60
N GLU A 640 17.55 12.18 32.49
CA GLU A 640 18.85 12.18 33.17
C GLU A 640 18.85 13.04 34.43
N GLU A 641 18.13 14.16 34.41
CA GLU A 641 18.05 15.13 35.51
C GLU A 641 16.65 15.19 36.11
N LYS A 642 16.59 15.20 37.44
CA LYS A 642 15.34 15.31 38.18
C LYS A 642 14.76 16.72 37.99
N GLY A 643 13.49 16.79 37.60
CA GLY A 643 12.74 18.04 37.55
C GLY A 643 12.40 18.57 38.94
N LYS A 644 11.67 19.69 38.97
CA LYS A 644 11.27 20.38 40.20
C LYS A 644 9.80 20.81 40.14
N THR A 645 9.14 20.82 41.28
CA THR A 645 7.80 21.44 41.39
C THR A 645 7.93 22.95 41.40
N LEU A 646 7.11 23.62 40.59
CA LEU A 646 6.99 25.08 40.53
C LEU A 646 6.08 25.64 41.63
#